data_AF-A0A9X0BDC7-F1
#
_entry.id   AF-A0A9X0BDC7-F1
#
_cell.length_a   1.000
_cell.length_b   1.000
_cell.length_c   1.000
_cell.angle_alpha   90.00
_cell.angle_beta   90.00
_cell.angle_gamma   90.00
#
_symmetry.space_group_name_H-M   'P 1'
#
loop_
_entity.id
_entity.type
_entity.pdbx_description
1 polymer ?
#
loop_
_entity_poly.entity_id
_entity_poly.type
_entity_poly.pdbx_seq_one_letter_code
_entity_poly.pdbx_strand_id
1 'polypeptide(L)'
;MESPKSASMWKKIQTKLGLNIPILLLMFKYQSESVARQFSTIGYLIPIMSILTIPVAPRARFFQNLIVSTLSVGFAVAISFLSMWCAVRARANTTHIPQGAKGAGPVAGAHVSPYNAAASVNMAIWLAFEVWLANTFRAFRPQYFIPSIIFSIFIQVTATYGTQFETLDEAGSLIKHLVGTFFSGFGLAAAVNVLIIPLSSRKIVSMHMMANFDAIQTTLDAQRKFAQALSSRDWRFVHGDPDISQQENTPSWPEANNLKNATIETTRTLGRITSELREHNSPIEEGIGFNAVDGVTCRSHQTYPSFTLKEGLDQSVHTLRLGKARAVSESDIEANGNHARSKLEDTIESFLQGRRDPLETWLSWTGMDQSSETPTVVNSQQRERYRFQLYFLLDMESSLISTARRILDLIKYAGSKVDDGTMNKKRLVHPTWKLMRKWFWAALSREDQQLDYYQYSRRSGTARVCLNDVIQTGTDPEHLPPQSTWEKIGDTLRKGYHFFGSPESVFGFRVAVATMVVSVVAFLRNSQHFYIQQRLIWGSIMIAISMTSTVGSAMYGQSMRLLATFIGMVMAYIDWYIVDQQPAGVLVFVGITMFLSHYPLIRFPNHAVPPIVEMVTVMLIVGYALQVKKVGLIISESNEQEYHALYILSPYRLATVVGGIGVAFLFTYFPSATTVKSCFRRDFASFLYLLAHYYSSVYMTNSLVVRGLAGDHNDKKSLGRVLEKARTRVLAKEIILLQAMEEHRWFFRWEATTGGKFPRDAYDKLAEHARNILQFSATLIEIADSFHLTGQMSSAPWVEDIRQLITSLDSKSHEVTSLLTTLSGAIKAGSPLPLYLRAPKIRRPTELLAAAAPGASIFNVENFGQPAFSAIASMEITMMALEDDLSQLLAGTKHIVGELNLLTDIVRRKDLPANVDSIMGMDKRD
;
A
#
# COMPACT_ATOMS: atom_id res chain seq x y z
N MET A 1 9.45 2.75 50.60
CA MET A 1 9.59 1.31 50.34
C MET A 1 8.18 0.73 50.24
N GLU A 2 7.53 0.93 49.10
CA GLU A 2 6.22 0.32 48.78
C GLU A 2 6.40 -0.38 47.44
N SER A 3 6.33 -1.72 47.44
CA SER A 3 6.42 -2.52 46.24
C SER A 3 5.22 -2.21 45.31
N PRO A 4 5.41 -1.91 44.02
CA PRO A 4 4.29 -1.77 43.11
C PRO A 4 3.60 -3.13 42.98
N LYS A 5 2.35 -3.21 43.48
CA LYS A 5 1.49 -4.40 43.37
C LYS A 5 1.55 -4.92 41.94
N SER A 6 2.12 -6.11 41.76
CA SER A 6 2.17 -6.77 40.46
C SER A 6 0.74 -6.89 39.95
N ALA A 7 0.46 -6.30 38.78
CA ALA A 7 -0.83 -6.45 38.13
C ALA A 7 -1.14 -7.96 38.02
N SER A 8 -2.31 -8.37 38.51
CA SER A 8 -2.68 -9.78 38.59
C SER A 8 -2.44 -10.48 37.26
N MET A 9 -1.98 -11.72 37.31
CA MET A 9 -1.71 -12.56 36.14
C MET A 9 -2.92 -12.58 35.19
N TRP A 10 -4.13 -12.51 35.74
CA TRP A 10 -5.40 -12.34 35.04
C TRP A 10 -5.50 -11.05 34.20
N LYS A 11 -5.02 -9.92 34.69
CA LYS A 11 -5.00 -8.65 33.93
C LYS A 11 -3.96 -8.68 32.80
N LYS A 12 -2.86 -9.41 32.99
CA LYS A 12 -1.84 -9.68 31.95
C LYS A 12 -2.34 -10.68 30.89
N ILE A 13 -3.09 -11.70 31.28
CA ILE A 13 -3.82 -12.61 30.39
C ILE A 13 -4.85 -11.80 29.57
N GLN A 14 -5.71 -11.03 30.25
CA GLN A 14 -6.75 -10.21 29.64
C GLN A 14 -6.19 -9.21 28.60
N THR A 15 -5.03 -8.60 28.87
CA THR A 15 -4.35 -7.70 27.93
C THR A 15 -3.55 -8.41 26.85
N LYS A 16 -3.10 -9.66 27.05
CA LYS A 16 -2.35 -10.44 26.05
C LYS A 16 -3.21 -11.31 25.14
N LEU A 17 -4.39 -11.75 25.55
CA LEU A 17 -5.19 -12.63 24.72
C LEU A 17 -6.02 -11.84 23.71
N GLY A 18 -6.82 -10.86 24.16
CA GLY A 18 -7.92 -10.37 23.33
C GLY A 18 -9.05 -11.40 23.23
N LEU A 19 -9.42 -12.00 24.37
CA LEU A 19 -10.49 -12.98 24.42
C LEU A 19 -11.85 -12.34 24.08
N ASN A 20 -12.63 -13.02 23.23
CA ASN A 20 -13.90 -12.52 22.70
C ASN A 20 -15.11 -12.71 23.66
N ILE A 21 -14.88 -12.36 24.92
CA ILE A 21 -15.89 -12.20 25.98
C ILE A 21 -17.15 -11.45 25.51
N PRO A 22 -17.10 -10.41 24.65
CA PRO A 22 -18.32 -9.77 24.15
C PRO A 22 -19.14 -10.56 23.12
N ILE A 23 -18.54 -11.43 22.30
CA ILE A 23 -19.29 -12.36 21.43
C ILE A 23 -19.98 -13.41 22.30
N LEU A 24 -19.29 -13.88 23.35
CA LEU A 24 -19.89 -14.71 24.41
C LEU A 24 -21.06 -13.98 25.11
N LEU A 25 -20.87 -12.75 25.58
CA LEU A 25 -21.93 -11.93 26.21
C LEU A 25 -23.09 -11.63 25.25
N LEU A 26 -22.83 -11.44 23.94
CA LEU A 26 -23.86 -11.31 22.90
C LEU A 26 -24.70 -12.58 22.88
N MET A 27 -24.09 -13.76 22.71
CA MET A 27 -24.83 -15.01 22.60
C MET A 27 -25.54 -15.38 23.91
N PHE A 28 -24.99 -15.04 25.08
CA PHE A 28 -25.68 -15.17 26.37
C PHE A 28 -26.91 -14.24 26.44
N LYS A 29 -26.84 -13.01 25.93
CA LYS A 29 -28.00 -12.11 25.81
C LYS A 29 -28.99 -12.54 24.72
N TYR A 30 -28.53 -13.19 23.66
CA TYR A 30 -29.39 -13.69 22.57
C TYR A 30 -30.25 -14.88 23.01
N GLN A 31 -29.88 -15.56 24.11
CA GLN A 31 -30.78 -16.51 24.78
C GLN A 31 -31.91 -15.85 25.58
N SER A 32 -31.90 -14.52 25.71
CA SER A 32 -33.04 -13.79 26.25
C SER A 32 -34.23 -13.90 25.31
N GLU A 33 -35.37 -14.27 25.86
CA GLU A 33 -36.59 -14.52 25.10
C GLU A 33 -37.13 -13.26 24.40
N SER A 34 -36.88 -12.07 24.97
CA SER A 34 -37.26 -10.78 24.37
C SER A 34 -36.49 -10.49 23.09
N VAL A 35 -35.18 -10.74 23.09
CA VAL A 35 -34.29 -10.52 21.93
C VAL A 35 -34.62 -11.52 20.82
N ALA A 36 -34.81 -12.79 21.17
CA ALA A 36 -35.16 -13.83 20.21
C ALA A 36 -36.52 -13.57 19.53
N ARG A 37 -37.54 -13.11 20.28
CA ARG A 37 -38.84 -12.72 19.71
C ARG A 37 -38.74 -11.48 18.82
N GLN A 38 -37.90 -10.52 19.17
CA GLN A 38 -37.74 -9.28 18.40
C GLN A 38 -37.06 -9.50 17.03
N PHE A 39 -36.02 -10.33 16.96
CA PHE A 39 -35.24 -10.54 15.73
C PHE A 39 -35.60 -11.82 14.96
N SER A 40 -36.40 -12.71 15.56
CA SER A 40 -36.96 -13.91 14.92
C SER A 40 -35.94 -14.68 14.06
N THR A 41 -36.23 -14.90 12.77
CA THR A 41 -35.44 -15.75 11.90
C THR A 41 -34.16 -15.09 11.35
N ILE A 42 -34.01 -13.77 11.48
CA ILE A 42 -32.90 -13.01 10.88
C ILE A 42 -31.79 -12.63 11.87
N GLY A 43 -31.98 -12.82 13.18
CA GLY A 43 -31.03 -12.27 14.13
C GLY A 43 -29.71 -13.03 14.27
N TYR A 44 -29.54 -14.19 13.61
CA TYR A 44 -28.20 -14.75 13.34
C TYR A 44 -27.30 -13.77 12.55
N LEU A 45 -27.85 -12.74 11.88
CA LEU A 45 -27.09 -11.69 11.20
C LEU A 45 -26.44 -10.67 12.15
N ILE A 46 -26.96 -10.45 13.37
CA ILE A 46 -26.38 -9.50 14.34
C ILE A 46 -24.88 -9.75 14.57
N PRO A 47 -24.45 -10.96 14.95
CA PRO A 47 -23.04 -11.24 15.20
C PRO A 47 -22.19 -11.16 13.93
N ILE A 48 -22.76 -11.45 12.75
CA ILE A 48 -22.06 -11.30 11.47
C ILE A 48 -21.76 -9.82 11.20
N MET A 49 -22.73 -8.93 11.42
CA MET A 49 -22.52 -7.48 11.28
C MET A 49 -21.50 -6.96 12.30
N SER A 50 -21.46 -7.54 13.50
CA SER A 50 -20.42 -7.22 14.49
C SER A 50 -19.03 -7.64 14.03
N ILE A 51 -18.86 -8.83 13.45
CA ILE A 51 -17.56 -9.30 12.92
C ILE A 51 -17.13 -8.47 11.71
N LEU A 52 -18.05 -8.17 10.78
CA LEU A 52 -17.74 -7.42 9.56
C LEU A 52 -17.28 -5.99 9.83
N THR A 53 -17.70 -5.37 10.93
CA THR A 53 -17.25 -4.03 11.34
C THR A 53 -15.86 -4.02 12.00
N ILE A 54 -15.25 -5.18 12.24
CA ILE A 54 -13.88 -5.37 12.76
C ILE A 54 -13.64 -4.55 14.04
N PRO A 55 -14.20 -4.98 15.19
CA PRO A 55 -14.08 -4.24 16.45
C PRO A 55 -12.64 -4.17 16.98
N VAL A 56 -11.72 -4.99 16.47
CA VAL A 56 -10.28 -4.97 16.83
C VAL A 56 -9.53 -3.85 16.11
N ALA A 57 -10.13 -3.23 15.09
CA ALA A 57 -9.49 -2.15 14.34
C ALA A 57 -9.18 -0.91 15.22
N PRO A 58 -8.20 -0.09 14.84
CA PRO A 58 -7.86 1.12 15.59
C PRO A 58 -9.04 2.08 15.62
N ARG A 59 -9.29 2.75 16.76
CA ARG A 59 -10.51 3.55 17.00
C ARG A 59 -10.89 4.48 15.84
N ALA A 60 -9.95 5.24 15.28
CA ALA A 60 -10.25 6.18 14.20
C ALA A 60 -10.74 5.45 12.93
N ARG A 61 -10.04 4.39 12.51
CA ARG A 61 -10.42 3.53 11.37
C ARG A 61 -11.73 2.80 11.62
N PHE A 62 -11.94 2.31 12.85
CA PHE A 62 -13.19 1.67 13.26
C PHE A 62 -14.36 2.65 13.11
N PHE A 63 -14.27 3.87 13.65
CA PHE A 63 -15.34 4.86 13.53
C PHE A 63 -15.55 5.34 12.09
N GLN A 64 -14.49 5.52 11.31
CA GLN A 64 -14.61 5.83 9.89
C GLN A 64 -15.40 4.72 9.15
N ASN A 65 -15.02 3.46 9.33
CA ASN A 65 -15.72 2.32 8.73
C ASN A 65 -17.16 2.20 9.23
N LEU A 66 -17.41 2.45 10.52
CA LEU A 66 -18.74 2.42 11.12
C LEU A 66 -19.65 3.49 10.55
N ILE A 67 -19.16 4.73 10.40
CA ILE A 67 -19.91 5.86 9.82
C ILE A 67 -20.24 5.57 8.35
N VAL A 68 -19.25 5.15 7.57
CA VAL A 68 -19.47 4.83 6.14
C VAL A 68 -20.42 3.64 5.98
N SER A 69 -20.30 2.61 6.82
CA SER A 69 -21.22 1.46 6.81
C SER A 69 -22.64 1.89 7.19
N THR A 70 -22.78 2.79 8.16
CA THR A 70 -24.08 3.35 8.57
C THR A 70 -24.74 4.13 7.43
N LEU A 71 -23.99 5.01 6.76
CA LEU A 71 -24.46 5.76 5.58
C LEU A 71 -24.80 4.81 4.42
N SER A 72 -23.98 3.78 4.20
CA SER A 72 -24.22 2.77 3.16
C SER A 72 -25.51 2.00 3.42
N VAL A 73 -25.77 1.57 4.66
CA VAL A 73 -27.04 0.91 5.04
C VAL A 73 -28.21 1.88 4.89
N GLY A 74 -28.07 3.15 5.27
CA GLY A 74 -29.10 4.17 5.05
C GLY A 74 -29.47 4.33 3.58
N PHE A 75 -28.47 4.35 2.70
CA PHE A 75 -28.68 4.35 1.25
C PHE A 75 -29.32 3.05 0.74
N ALA A 76 -28.90 1.89 1.28
CA ALA A 76 -29.47 0.58 0.96
C ALA A 76 -30.96 0.49 1.34
N VAL A 77 -31.36 1.09 2.47
CA VAL A 77 -32.76 1.17 2.90
C VAL A 77 -33.59 1.98 1.92
N ALA A 78 -33.11 3.16 1.52
CA ALA A 78 -33.83 4.03 0.59
C ALA A 78 -34.03 3.37 -0.77
N ILE A 79 -32.98 2.75 -1.33
CA ILE A 79 -33.07 2.08 -2.64
C ILE A 79 -33.91 0.79 -2.56
N SER A 80 -33.83 0.03 -1.45
CA SER A 80 -34.66 -1.17 -1.24
C SER A 80 -36.14 -0.83 -1.11
N PHE A 81 -36.50 0.28 -0.45
CA PHE A 81 -37.89 0.75 -0.40
C PHE A 81 -38.39 1.12 -1.79
N LEU A 82 -37.57 1.79 -2.60
CA LEU A 82 -37.91 2.15 -3.97
C LEU A 82 -38.09 0.91 -4.84
N SER A 83 -37.18 -0.06 -4.78
CA SER A 83 -37.26 -1.29 -5.56
C SER A 83 -38.47 -2.15 -5.17
N MET A 84 -38.75 -2.30 -3.88
CA MET A 84 -39.95 -3.00 -3.38
C MET A 84 -41.24 -2.25 -3.73
N TRP A 85 -41.27 -0.91 -3.67
CA TRP A 85 -42.44 -0.14 -4.09
C TRP A 85 -42.76 -0.36 -5.57
N CYS A 86 -41.74 -0.35 -6.43
CA CYS A 86 -41.89 -0.68 -7.85
C CYS A 86 -42.44 -2.11 -8.03
N ALA A 87 -42.00 -3.09 -7.23
CA ALA A 87 -42.47 -4.47 -7.31
C ALA A 87 -43.92 -4.61 -6.86
N VAL A 88 -44.31 -3.96 -5.76
CA VAL A 88 -45.68 -3.94 -5.26
C VAL A 88 -46.62 -3.28 -6.27
N ARG A 89 -46.20 -2.17 -6.90
CA ARG A 89 -46.98 -1.52 -7.97
C ARG A 89 -47.09 -2.40 -9.22
N ALA A 90 -46.00 -3.06 -9.63
CA ALA A 90 -46.02 -3.99 -10.74
C ALA A 90 -46.95 -5.19 -10.47
N ARG A 91 -46.97 -5.70 -9.22
CA ARG A 91 -47.91 -6.74 -8.78
C ARG A 91 -49.35 -6.26 -8.88
N ALA A 92 -49.66 -5.11 -8.30
CA ALA A 92 -51.02 -4.54 -8.29
C ALA A 92 -51.60 -4.37 -9.72
N ASN A 93 -50.76 -4.06 -10.70
CA ASN A 93 -51.17 -3.88 -12.10
C ASN A 93 -51.32 -5.21 -12.88
N THR A 94 -50.89 -6.35 -12.33
CA THR A 94 -50.85 -7.63 -13.06
C THR A 94 -51.59 -8.78 -12.39
N THR A 95 -51.96 -8.63 -11.11
CA THR A 95 -52.79 -9.61 -10.40
C THR A 95 -54.26 -9.47 -10.79
N HIS A 96 -54.71 -10.28 -11.75
CA HIS A 96 -56.13 -10.49 -12.07
C HIS A 96 -56.70 -11.81 -11.49
N ILE A 97 -55.95 -12.51 -10.62
CA ILE A 97 -56.26 -13.84 -10.09
C ILE A 97 -56.58 -13.74 -8.58
N PRO A 98 -57.51 -14.53 -8.00
CA PRO A 98 -58.00 -14.36 -6.63
C PRO A 98 -56.91 -14.54 -5.57
N GLN A 99 -57.07 -13.83 -4.44
CA GLN A 99 -56.20 -13.87 -3.27
C GLN A 99 -55.97 -15.32 -2.80
N GLY A 100 -54.80 -15.88 -3.12
CA GLY A 100 -54.31 -17.11 -2.50
C GLY A 100 -54.02 -16.90 -1.01
N ALA A 101 -54.03 -17.98 -0.24
CA ALA A 101 -53.71 -17.94 1.19
C ALA A 101 -52.33 -17.30 1.43
N LYS A 102 -52.27 -16.30 2.31
CA LYS A 102 -51.02 -15.66 2.72
C LYS A 102 -50.22 -16.61 3.62
N GLY A 103 -48.96 -16.84 3.27
CA GLY A 103 -48.01 -17.56 4.11
C GLY A 103 -47.51 -16.67 5.26
N ALA A 104 -47.01 -17.30 6.33
CA ALA A 104 -46.19 -16.60 7.31
C ALA A 104 -44.85 -16.24 6.65
N GLY A 105 -44.28 -15.06 6.90
CA GLY A 105 -43.04 -14.66 6.24
C GLY A 105 -41.88 -14.37 7.19
N PRO A 106 -40.76 -13.82 6.67
CA PRO A 106 -39.45 -13.80 7.33
C PRO A 106 -39.44 -13.17 8.72
N VAL A 107 -40.32 -12.20 8.95
CA VAL A 107 -40.44 -11.48 10.20
C VAL A 107 -41.91 -11.23 10.51
N ALA A 108 -42.22 -10.90 11.77
CA ALA A 108 -43.57 -10.58 12.18
C ALA A 108 -44.15 -9.43 11.31
N GLY A 109 -45.34 -9.63 10.75
CA GLY A 109 -46.02 -8.65 9.90
C GLY A 109 -45.57 -8.59 8.43
N ALA A 110 -44.64 -9.45 7.99
CA ALA A 110 -44.20 -9.52 6.60
C ALA A 110 -44.76 -10.78 5.91
N HIS A 111 -46.06 -10.83 5.65
CA HIS A 111 -46.72 -12.00 5.04
C HIS A 111 -46.30 -12.24 3.58
N VAL A 112 -46.26 -13.52 3.19
CA VAL A 112 -45.79 -13.98 1.86
C VAL A 112 -47.00 -14.23 0.98
N SER A 113 -46.96 -13.78 -0.27
CA SER A 113 -48.05 -14.02 -1.25
C SER A 113 -47.56 -14.81 -2.46
N PRO A 114 -48.47 -15.46 -3.20
CA PRO A 114 -48.14 -16.31 -4.34
C PRO A 114 -47.30 -15.61 -5.42
N TYR A 115 -46.55 -16.41 -6.18
CA TYR A 115 -45.66 -15.93 -7.24
C TYR A 115 -46.33 -14.93 -8.19
N ASN A 116 -45.66 -13.82 -8.47
CA ASN A 116 -46.04 -12.86 -9.50
C ASN A 116 -44.86 -12.59 -10.44
N ALA A 117 -45.09 -12.74 -11.75
CA ALA A 117 -44.04 -12.59 -12.75
C ALA A 117 -43.52 -11.15 -12.88
N ALA A 118 -44.41 -10.16 -12.89
CA ALA A 118 -44.03 -8.75 -13.07
C ALA A 118 -43.22 -8.20 -11.88
N ALA A 119 -43.63 -8.54 -10.65
CA ALA A 119 -42.87 -8.22 -9.44
C ALA A 119 -41.49 -8.89 -9.44
N SER A 120 -41.42 -10.15 -9.89
CA SER A 120 -40.16 -10.91 -9.95
C SER A 120 -39.18 -10.33 -10.96
N VAL A 121 -39.65 -9.97 -12.17
CA VAL A 121 -38.80 -9.31 -13.18
C VAL A 121 -38.33 -7.95 -12.69
N ASN A 122 -39.20 -7.15 -12.07
CA ASN A 122 -38.81 -5.86 -11.51
C ASN A 122 -37.69 -6.02 -10.46
N MET A 123 -37.85 -6.93 -9.51
CA MET A 123 -36.82 -7.17 -8.50
C MET A 123 -35.52 -7.74 -9.08
N ALA A 124 -35.59 -8.55 -10.13
CA ALA A 124 -34.40 -9.06 -10.83
C ALA A 124 -33.59 -7.92 -11.48
N ILE A 125 -34.27 -6.95 -12.12
CA ILE A 125 -33.62 -5.78 -12.73
C ILE A 125 -32.99 -4.89 -11.66
N TRP A 126 -33.73 -4.61 -10.58
CA TRP A 126 -33.20 -3.83 -9.45
C TRP A 126 -31.99 -4.51 -8.81
N LEU A 127 -32.05 -5.83 -8.58
CA LEU A 127 -30.93 -6.57 -8.02
C LEU A 127 -29.70 -6.49 -8.92
N ALA A 128 -29.85 -6.67 -10.23
CA ALA A 128 -28.74 -6.57 -11.18
C ALA A 128 -28.10 -5.18 -11.14
N PHE A 129 -28.92 -4.12 -11.12
CA PHE A 129 -28.46 -2.73 -11.03
C PHE A 129 -27.77 -2.42 -9.69
N GLU A 130 -28.34 -2.83 -8.57
CA GLU A 130 -27.81 -2.58 -7.23
C GLU A 130 -26.49 -3.33 -6.99
N VAL A 131 -26.39 -4.59 -7.45
CA VAL A 131 -25.14 -5.37 -7.39
C VAL A 131 -24.07 -4.74 -8.30
N TRP A 132 -24.44 -4.29 -9.50
CA TRP A 132 -23.54 -3.56 -10.40
C TRP A 132 -23.00 -2.29 -9.73
N LEU A 133 -23.88 -1.47 -9.16
CA LEU A 133 -23.52 -0.22 -8.51
C LEU A 133 -22.60 -0.46 -7.30
N ALA A 134 -22.95 -1.41 -6.43
CA ALA A 134 -22.17 -1.76 -5.24
C ALA A 134 -20.74 -2.20 -5.59
N ASN A 135 -20.60 -3.04 -6.62
CA ASN A 135 -19.32 -3.59 -7.04
C ASN A 135 -18.49 -2.63 -7.89
N THR A 136 -19.14 -1.73 -8.63
CA THR A 136 -18.49 -0.60 -9.30
C THR A 136 -17.89 0.36 -8.27
N PHE A 137 -18.67 0.73 -7.25
CA PHE A 137 -18.20 1.56 -6.14
C PHE A 137 -17.05 0.88 -5.39
N ARG A 138 -17.13 -0.43 -5.17
CA ARG A 138 -16.05 -1.22 -4.56
C ARG A 138 -14.75 -1.19 -5.37
N ALA A 139 -14.84 -1.28 -6.71
CA ALA A 139 -13.67 -1.19 -7.58
C ALA A 139 -13.13 0.24 -7.67
N PHE A 140 -14.01 1.24 -7.64
CA PHE A 140 -13.64 2.65 -7.63
C PHE A 140 -12.98 3.06 -6.31
N ARG A 141 -13.46 2.55 -5.17
CA ARG A 141 -12.92 2.79 -3.82
C ARG A 141 -12.75 1.49 -3.03
N PRO A 142 -11.63 0.77 -3.22
CA PRO A 142 -11.34 -0.46 -2.49
C PRO A 142 -11.28 -0.29 -0.97
N GLN A 143 -10.95 0.91 -0.46
CA GLN A 143 -10.96 1.24 0.97
C GLN A 143 -12.31 0.95 1.65
N TYR A 144 -13.43 1.07 0.91
CA TYR A 144 -14.78 0.85 1.43
C TYR A 144 -15.35 -0.54 1.09
N PHE A 145 -14.51 -1.54 0.85
CA PHE A 145 -14.95 -2.91 0.55
C PHE A 145 -15.72 -3.58 1.70
N ILE A 146 -15.46 -3.27 2.99
CA ILE A 146 -16.32 -3.75 4.10
C ILE A 146 -17.72 -3.11 4.04
N PRO A 147 -17.86 -1.76 3.98
CA PRO A 147 -19.17 -1.12 3.77
C PRO A 147 -19.91 -1.65 2.54
N SER A 148 -19.19 -1.90 1.43
CA SER A 148 -19.77 -2.48 0.21
C SER A 148 -20.26 -3.93 0.41
N ILE A 149 -19.58 -4.75 1.21
CA ILE A 149 -20.06 -6.09 1.59
C ILE A 149 -21.37 -5.98 2.38
N ILE A 150 -21.41 -5.10 3.40
CA ILE A 150 -22.60 -4.89 4.23
C ILE A 150 -23.78 -4.42 3.36
N PHE A 151 -23.53 -3.46 2.46
CA PHE A 151 -24.51 -3.01 1.48
C PHE A 151 -25.01 -4.16 0.60
N SER A 152 -24.08 -4.97 0.07
CA SER A 152 -24.40 -6.11 -0.81
C SER A 152 -25.23 -7.19 -0.12
N ILE A 153 -25.00 -7.46 1.17
CA ILE A 153 -25.81 -8.40 1.95
C ILE A 153 -27.23 -7.85 2.13
N PHE A 154 -27.35 -6.56 2.44
CA PHE A 154 -28.65 -5.91 2.64
C PHE A 154 -29.52 -6.00 1.38
N ILE A 155 -28.98 -5.58 0.23
CA ILE A 155 -29.71 -5.58 -1.06
C ILE A 155 -30.11 -6.99 -1.51
N GLN A 156 -29.26 -8.01 -1.29
CA GLN A 156 -29.57 -9.37 -1.72
C GLN A 156 -30.68 -10.00 -0.87
N VAL A 157 -30.70 -9.71 0.43
CA VAL A 157 -31.77 -10.14 1.33
C VAL A 157 -33.08 -9.45 0.96
N THR A 158 -33.08 -8.12 0.79
CA THR A 158 -34.29 -7.38 0.41
C THR A 158 -34.80 -7.78 -0.97
N ALA A 159 -33.92 -7.96 -1.96
CA ALA A 159 -34.32 -8.36 -3.31
C ALA A 159 -34.96 -9.74 -3.39
N THR A 160 -34.45 -10.70 -2.60
CA THR A 160 -34.96 -12.07 -2.59
C THR A 160 -36.40 -12.13 -2.07
N TYR A 161 -36.65 -11.53 -0.91
CA TYR A 161 -37.98 -11.52 -0.28
C TYR A 161 -38.93 -10.47 -0.87
N GLY A 162 -38.41 -9.40 -1.48
CA GLY A 162 -39.20 -8.31 -2.05
C GLY A 162 -40.17 -8.74 -3.16
N THR A 163 -39.92 -9.89 -3.80
CA THR A 163 -40.81 -10.49 -4.79
C THR A 163 -42.12 -11.03 -4.20
N GLN A 164 -42.14 -11.24 -2.88
CA GLN A 164 -43.19 -11.99 -2.21
C GLN A 164 -44.23 -11.11 -1.52
N PHE A 165 -43.95 -9.83 -1.27
CA PHE A 165 -44.83 -8.92 -0.53
C PHE A 165 -45.92 -8.31 -1.42
N GLU A 166 -47.15 -8.27 -0.90
CA GLU A 166 -48.31 -7.66 -1.59
C GLU A 166 -48.46 -6.19 -1.22
N THR A 167 -48.12 -5.83 0.02
CA THR A 167 -48.26 -4.47 0.53
C THR A 167 -46.92 -3.85 0.89
N LEU A 168 -46.88 -2.52 0.88
CA LEU A 168 -45.69 -1.77 1.30
C LEU A 168 -45.46 -1.90 2.83
N ASP A 169 -46.51 -2.17 3.60
CA ASP A 169 -46.41 -2.36 5.05
C ASP A 169 -45.68 -3.67 5.40
N GLU A 170 -45.96 -4.76 4.66
CA GLU A 170 -45.24 -6.03 4.77
C GLU A 170 -43.74 -5.84 4.44
N ALA A 171 -43.44 -5.15 3.35
CA ALA A 171 -42.07 -4.80 2.95
C ALA A 171 -41.37 -3.91 3.99
N GLY A 172 -42.09 -2.92 4.53
CA GLY A 172 -41.61 -2.03 5.58
C GLY A 172 -41.28 -2.76 6.88
N SER A 173 -42.04 -3.80 7.23
CA SER A 173 -41.72 -4.65 8.38
C SER A 173 -40.40 -5.39 8.18
N LEU A 174 -40.16 -6.00 7.02
CA LEU A 174 -38.88 -6.65 6.72
C LEU A 174 -37.71 -5.65 6.86
N ILE A 175 -37.81 -4.49 6.22
CA ILE A 175 -36.74 -3.48 6.25
C ILE A 175 -36.49 -3.00 7.68
N LYS A 176 -37.53 -2.71 8.45
CA LYS A 176 -37.40 -2.25 9.84
C LYS A 176 -36.65 -3.27 10.72
N HIS A 177 -37.00 -4.55 10.60
CA HIS A 177 -36.32 -5.61 11.35
C HIS A 177 -34.88 -5.82 10.86
N LEU A 178 -34.63 -5.74 9.55
CA LEU A 178 -33.29 -5.87 8.98
C LEU A 178 -32.36 -4.74 9.42
N VAL A 179 -32.86 -3.49 9.39
CA VAL A 179 -32.16 -2.32 9.94
C VAL A 179 -31.87 -2.50 11.42
N GLY A 180 -32.86 -2.86 12.23
CA GLY A 180 -32.67 -3.13 13.66
C GLY A 180 -31.58 -4.17 13.93
N THR A 181 -31.53 -5.21 13.10
CA THR A 181 -30.52 -6.29 13.18
C THR A 181 -29.12 -5.77 12.88
N PHE A 182 -28.95 -4.99 11.82
CA PHE A 182 -27.65 -4.44 11.41
C PHE A 182 -27.11 -3.44 12.43
N PHE A 183 -27.95 -2.49 12.86
CA PHE A 183 -27.57 -1.46 13.83
C PHE A 183 -27.29 -2.06 15.21
N SER A 184 -27.95 -3.15 15.60
CA SER A 184 -27.62 -3.88 16.83
C SER A 184 -26.20 -4.49 16.75
N GLY A 185 -25.82 -5.06 15.61
CA GLY A 185 -24.46 -5.57 15.38
C GLY A 185 -23.41 -4.44 15.43
N PHE A 186 -23.72 -3.30 14.81
CA PHE A 186 -22.88 -2.09 14.83
C PHE A 186 -22.72 -1.52 16.25
N GLY A 187 -23.82 -1.43 16.99
CA GLY A 187 -23.82 -0.93 18.37
C GLY A 187 -22.98 -1.79 19.30
N LEU A 188 -23.07 -3.12 19.21
CA LEU A 188 -22.21 -3.99 19.98
C LEU A 188 -20.74 -3.89 19.55
N ALA A 189 -20.43 -3.87 18.24
CA ALA A 189 -19.06 -3.67 17.79
C ALA A 189 -18.45 -2.35 18.30
N ALA A 190 -19.25 -1.27 18.32
CA ALA A 190 -18.85 0.01 18.88
C ALA A 190 -18.59 -0.08 20.39
N ALA A 191 -19.45 -0.78 21.15
CA ALA A 191 -19.23 -1.02 22.57
C ALA A 191 -17.91 -1.78 22.82
N VAL A 192 -17.59 -2.79 21.99
CA VAL A 192 -16.34 -3.55 22.12
C VAL A 192 -15.12 -2.67 21.85
N ASN A 193 -15.13 -1.92 20.74
CA ASN A 193 -14.00 -1.08 20.36
C ASN A 193 -13.75 0.05 21.38
N VAL A 194 -14.82 0.63 21.92
CA VAL A 194 -14.72 1.77 22.84
C VAL A 194 -14.36 1.31 24.26
N LEU A 195 -15.05 0.29 24.79
CA LEU A 195 -14.98 -0.08 26.20
C LEU A 195 -13.99 -1.21 26.51
N ILE A 196 -13.79 -2.17 25.59
CA ILE A 196 -13.05 -3.41 25.87
C ILE A 196 -11.64 -3.38 25.26
N ILE A 197 -11.51 -3.02 23.98
CA ILE A 197 -10.22 -3.02 23.26
C ILE A 197 -9.90 -1.59 22.77
N PRO A 198 -9.52 -0.67 23.67
CA PRO A 198 -9.25 0.71 23.30
C PRO A 198 -7.88 0.86 22.61
N LEU A 199 -7.75 0.41 21.37
CA LEU A 199 -6.55 0.63 20.54
C LEU A 199 -6.62 2.00 19.87
N SER A 200 -5.76 2.93 20.29
CA SER A 200 -5.62 4.23 19.65
C SER A 200 -4.69 4.14 18.44
N SER A 201 -5.02 4.86 17.35
CA SER A 201 -4.13 4.93 16.17
C SER A 201 -2.74 5.44 16.52
N ARG A 202 -2.63 6.34 17.52
CA ARG A 202 -1.34 6.82 18.05
C ARG A 202 -0.41 5.69 18.48
N LYS A 203 -0.96 4.64 19.11
CA LYS A 203 -0.18 3.49 19.58
C LYS A 203 0.37 2.64 18.43
N ILE A 204 -0.32 2.62 17.29
CA ILE A 204 0.09 1.85 16.11
C ILE A 204 1.10 2.64 15.30
N VAL A 205 0.86 3.93 15.10
CA VAL A 205 1.85 4.83 14.50
C VAL A 205 3.15 4.83 15.31
N SER A 206 3.08 4.91 16.64
CA SER A 206 4.29 4.82 17.49
C SER A 206 4.98 3.46 17.39
N MET A 207 4.22 2.37 17.27
CA MET A 207 4.77 1.03 17.02
C MET A 207 5.52 0.96 15.68
N HIS A 208 4.93 1.48 14.60
CA HIS A 208 5.57 1.50 13.29
C HIS A 208 6.78 2.43 13.27
N MET A 209 6.72 3.58 13.93
CA MET A 209 7.88 4.47 14.13
C MET A 209 9.01 3.76 14.86
N MET A 210 8.73 3.06 15.97
CA MET A 210 9.75 2.25 16.66
C MET A 210 10.35 1.18 15.76
N ALA A 211 9.53 0.47 14.99
CA ALA A 211 10.02 -0.55 14.05
C ALA A 211 10.92 0.04 12.95
N ASN A 212 10.64 1.27 12.50
CA ASN A 212 11.50 1.96 11.55
C ASN A 212 12.81 2.43 12.18
N PHE A 213 12.79 2.92 13.43
CA PHE A 213 14.01 3.25 14.15
C PHE A 213 14.91 2.02 14.36
N ASP A 214 14.33 0.87 14.71
CA ASP A 214 15.06 -0.42 14.81
C ASP A 214 15.65 -0.86 13.46
N ALA A 215 14.90 -0.67 12.36
CA ALA A 215 15.40 -0.91 11.01
C ALA A 215 16.57 0.02 10.63
N ILE A 216 16.52 1.31 11.03
CA ILE A 216 17.63 2.26 10.86
C ILE A 216 18.86 1.80 11.65
N GLN A 217 18.70 1.39 12.92
CA GLN A 217 19.82 0.87 13.72
C GLN A 217 20.44 -0.38 13.10
N THR A 218 19.61 -1.29 12.59
CA THR A 218 20.05 -2.49 11.87
C THR A 218 20.82 -2.13 10.60
N THR A 219 20.40 -1.07 9.90
CA THR A 219 21.09 -0.57 8.70
C THR A 219 22.46 0.01 9.05
N LEU A 220 22.57 0.79 10.14
CA LEU A 220 23.85 1.31 10.63
C LEU A 220 24.81 0.19 11.04
N ASP A 221 24.32 -0.90 11.64
CA ASP A 221 25.13 -2.08 11.95
C ASP A 221 25.60 -2.81 10.70
N ALA A 222 24.72 -2.97 9.72
CA ALA A 222 25.08 -3.57 8.44
C ALA A 222 26.14 -2.73 7.70
N GLN A 223 26.00 -1.40 7.73
CA GLN A 223 26.98 -0.47 7.15
C GLN A 223 28.33 -0.55 7.87
N ARG A 224 28.35 -0.64 9.20
CA ARG A 224 29.57 -0.85 9.98
C ARG A 224 30.27 -2.15 9.60
N LYS A 225 29.53 -3.26 9.53
CA LYS A 225 30.08 -4.57 9.13
C LYS A 225 30.61 -4.55 7.70
N PHE A 226 29.91 -3.87 6.80
CA PHE A 226 30.34 -3.67 5.43
C PHE A 226 31.67 -2.87 5.36
N ALA A 227 31.78 -1.77 6.11
CA ALA A 227 33.01 -0.99 6.20
C ALA A 227 34.18 -1.78 6.81
N GLN A 228 33.93 -2.65 7.79
CA GLN A 228 34.96 -3.54 8.35
C GLN A 228 35.39 -4.63 7.36
N ALA A 229 34.47 -5.14 6.54
CA ALA A 229 34.80 -6.12 5.51
C ALA A 229 35.67 -5.53 4.40
N LEU A 230 35.54 -4.23 4.11
CA LEU A 230 36.32 -3.51 3.09
C LEU A 230 37.84 -3.63 3.29
N SER A 231 38.33 -3.62 4.53
CA SER A 231 39.77 -3.70 4.82
C SER A 231 40.34 -5.11 4.65
N SER A 232 39.47 -6.13 4.66
CA SER A 232 39.86 -7.55 4.63
C SER A 232 39.78 -8.19 3.24
N ARG A 233 39.17 -7.51 2.26
CA ARG A 233 38.94 -8.02 0.90
C ARG A 233 39.57 -7.10 -0.13
N ASP A 234 40.27 -7.70 -1.10
CA ASP A 234 40.82 -6.99 -2.26
C ASP A 234 39.70 -6.79 -3.30
N TRP A 235 39.09 -5.61 -3.33
CA TRP A 235 37.85 -5.37 -4.09
C TRP A 235 38.13 -4.79 -5.49
N ARG A 236 38.87 -5.56 -6.29
CA ARG A 236 39.23 -5.25 -7.68
C ARG A 236 37.98 -5.28 -8.57
N PHE A 237 37.56 -4.13 -9.10
CA PHE A 237 36.63 -4.12 -10.24
C PHE A 237 37.40 -4.24 -11.56
N VAL A 238 37.00 -5.21 -12.38
CA VAL A 238 37.47 -5.43 -13.74
C VAL A 238 36.74 -4.41 -14.63
N HIS A 239 37.41 -3.32 -15.00
CA HIS A 239 37.05 -2.61 -16.23
C HIS A 239 37.65 -3.40 -17.40
N GLY A 240 36.80 -4.22 -18.00
CA GLY A 240 37.00 -4.96 -19.24
C GLY A 240 35.61 -5.25 -19.80
N ASP A 241 35.48 -5.33 -21.12
CA ASP A 241 34.23 -5.35 -21.91
C ASP A 241 32.98 -5.98 -21.25
N PRO A 242 31.77 -5.48 -21.60
CA PRO A 242 30.50 -5.95 -21.07
C PRO A 242 30.13 -7.31 -21.64
N ASP A 243 30.92 -8.34 -21.34
CA ASP A 243 30.57 -9.71 -21.63
C ASP A 243 29.68 -10.21 -20.48
N ILE A 244 28.39 -10.34 -20.76
CA ILE A 244 27.29 -10.67 -19.84
C ILE A 244 27.59 -11.96 -19.01
N SER A 245 28.52 -12.79 -19.49
CA SER A 245 28.99 -14.02 -18.86
C SER A 245 29.83 -13.85 -17.58
N GLN A 246 30.45 -12.67 -17.34
CA GLN A 246 31.28 -12.47 -16.14
C GLN A 246 30.51 -11.94 -14.92
N GLN A 247 29.38 -11.27 -15.14
CA GLN A 247 28.56 -10.74 -14.03
C GLN A 247 27.91 -11.87 -13.21
N GLU A 248 27.63 -13.01 -13.86
CA GLU A 248 27.14 -14.24 -13.22
C GLU A 248 28.17 -14.92 -12.30
N ASN A 249 29.46 -14.58 -12.45
CA ASN A 249 30.57 -15.18 -11.70
C ASN A 249 31.17 -14.27 -10.62
N THR A 250 30.58 -13.11 -10.32
CA THR A 250 31.04 -12.29 -9.18
C THR A 250 30.70 -12.99 -7.86
N PRO A 251 31.69 -13.23 -6.97
CA PRO A 251 31.43 -13.89 -5.69
C PRO A 251 30.45 -13.05 -4.87
N SER A 252 29.37 -13.66 -4.39
CA SER A 252 28.36 -12.97 -3.59
C SER A 252 29.02 -12.28 -2.39
N TRP A 253 28.81 -10.97 -2.23
CA TRP A 253 29.27 -10.23 -1.06
C TRP A 253 28.17 -10.21 0.01
N PRO A 254 28.21 -11.10 1.02
CA PRO A 254 27.10 -11.25 1.96
C PRO A 254 26.89 -9.99 2.80
N GLU A 255 27.94 -9.27 3.20
CA GLU A 255 27.82 -8.00 3.93
C GLU A 255 27.14 -6.91 3.09
N ALA A 256 27.48 -6.79 1.80
CA ALA A 256 26.83 -5.85 0.90
C ALA A 256 25.34 -6.19 0.68
N ASN A 257 25.03 -7.47 0.50
CA ASN A 257 23.65 -7.94 0.38
C ASN A 257 22.84 -7.71 1.67
N ASN A 258 23.45 -7.89 2.83
CA ASN A 258 22.83 -7.59 4.12
C ASN A 258 22.53 -6.10 4.29
N LEU A 259 23.47 -5.23 3.89
CA LEU A 259 23.25 -3.78 3.88
C LEU A 259 22.08 -3.40 2.97
N LYS A 260 22.08 -3.91 1.73
CA LYS A 260 20.98 -3.71 0.77
C LYS A 260 19.63 -4.16 1.33
N ASN A 261 19.57 -5.34 1.93
CA ASN A 261 18.34 -5.89 2.51
C ASN A 261 17.85 -5.06 3.72
N ALA A 262 18.76 -4.59 4.57
CA ALA A 262 18.43 -3.73 5.70
C ALA A 262 17.85 -2.38 5.24
N THR A 263 18.46 -1.76 4.22
CA THR A 263 17.95 -0.53 3.60
C THR A 263 16.56 -0.72 3.01
N ILE A 264 16.31 -1.84 2.32
CA ILE A 264 14.98 -2.18 1.77
C ILE A 264 13.94 -2.31 2.89
N GLU A 265 14.26 -2.94 4.02
CA GLU A 265 13.34 -3.04 5.15
C GLU A 265 13.07 -1.67 5.80
N THR A 266 14.07 -0.79 5.87
CA THR A 266 13.90 0.60 6.32
C THR A 266 12.95 1.36 5.40
N THR A 267 13.12 1.29 4.08
CA THR A 267 12.18 1.90 3.12
C THR A 267 10.77 1.29 3.23
N ARG A 268 10.67 -0.03 3.45
CA ARG A 268 9.39 -0.72 3.63
C ARG A 268 8.66 -0.26 4.87
N THR A 269 9.35 -0.16 6.01
CA THR A 269 8.77 0.32 7.28
C THR A 269 8.42 1.80 7.22
N LEU A 270 9.21 2.62 6.53
CA LEU A 270 8.89 4.02 6.27
C LEU A 270 7.60 4.15 5.45
N GLY A 271 7.47 3.37 4.37
CA GLY A 271 6.23 3.34 3.57
C GLY A 271 5.00 2.95 4.40
N ARG A 272 5.14 2.03 5.38
CA ARG A 272 4.07 1.70 6.34
C ARG A 272 3.70 2.91 7.21
N ILE A 273 4.68 3.62 7.76
CA ILE A 273 4.44 4.84 8.56
C ILE A 273 3.73 5.91 7.72
N THR A 274 4.23 6.17 6.50
CA THR A 274 3.63 7.17 5.60
C THR A 274 2.19 6.81 5.27
N SER A 275 1.87 5.52 5.07
CA SER A 275 0.49 5.05 4.88
C SER A 275 -0.39 5.26 6.13
N GLU A 276 0.09 4.90 7.32
CA GLU A 276 -0.64 5.01 8.60
C GLU A 276 -0.79 6.47 9.10
N LEU A 277 0.07 7.39 8.66
CA LEU A 277 -0.01 8.83 8.98
C LEU A 277 -0.92 9.60 8.02
N ARG A 278 -0.90 9.27 6.73
CA ARG A 278 -1.66 9.99 5.69
C ARG A 278 -3.16 9.74 5.77
N GLU A 279 -3.56 8.54 6.24
CA GLU A 279 -4.95 8.22 6.58
C GLU A 279 -5.54 9.11 7.70
N HIS A 280 -4.69 9.80 8.47
CA HIS A 280 -5.13 10.61 9.61
C HIS A 280 -4.88 12.11 9.43
N ASN A 281 -4.01 12.52 8.51
CA ASN A 281 -3.59 13.91 8.34
C ASN A 281 -3.54 14.32 6.87
N SER A 282 -4.62 14.86 6.34
CA SER A 282 -4.60 15.58 5.05
C SER A 282 -4.23 17.08 5.16
N PRO A 283 -3.61 17.56 6.27
CA PRO A 283 -2.72 18.72 6.15
C PRO A 283 -1.50 18.80 7.10
N ILE A 284 -1.05 17.76 7.81
CA ILE A 284 0.18 17.85 8.63
C ILE A 284 1.43 17.60 7.76
N GLU A 285 1.55 18.34 6.66
CA GLU A 285 2.81 18.59 5.94
C GLU A 285 3.47 19.89 6.43
N GLU A 286 3.05 20.40 7.60
CA GLU A 286 3.63 21.59 8.20
C GLU A 286 4.58 21.18 9.33
N GLY A 287 5.87 21.38 9.10
CA GLY A 287 6.86 21.53 10.16
C GLY A 287 7.89 20.42 10.28
N ILE A 288 8.63 20.15 9.21
CA ILE A 288 10.03 19.74 9.36
C ILE A 288 10.83 20.72 8.51
N GLY A 289 11.35 21.74 9.17
CA GLY A 289 12.30 22.71 8.66
C GLY A 289 13.24 22.95 9.84
N PHE A 290 14.47 22.47 9.71
CA PHE A 290 15.47 22.52 10.78
C PHE A 290 16.27 23.80 10.64
N ASN A 291 16.23 24.65 11.67
CA ASN A 291 17.01 25.89 11.74
C ASN A 291 18.25 25.66 12.63
N ALA A 292 19.40 26.11 12.13
CA ALA A 292 20.69 26.08 12.81
C ALA A 292 20.81 27.21 13.84
N VAL A 293 21.41 26.93 15.00
CA VAL A 293 21.96 27.92 15.94
C VAL A 293 23.24 27.37 16.56
N ASP A 294 24.29 28.20 16.56
CA ASP A 294 25.66 27.98 17.02
C ASP A 294 25.83 27.95 18.55
N GLY A 295 26.91 27.30 19.03
CA GLY A 295 27.43 27.45 20.39
C GLY A 295 28.37 26.33 20.86
N VAL A 296 29.55 26.71 21.35
CA VAL A 296 30.79 25.95 21.61
C VAL A 296 30.83 25.26 23.00
N THR A 297 31.50 24.08 23.15
CA THR A 297 32.62 23.75 24.11
C THR A 297 32.78 22.25 24.50
N CYS A 298 33.94 21.68 24.12
CA CYS A 298 34.85 20.70 24.77
C CYS A 298 34.33 19.55 25.68
N ARG A 299 34.60 18.27 25.33
CA ARG A 299 35.76 17.46 25.84
C ARG A 299 35.78 16.00 25.35
N SER A 300 37.00 15.50 25.15
CA SER A 300 37.46 14.17 24.72
C SER A 300 36.80 12.93 25.35
N HIS A 301 36.42 11.94 24.52
CA HIS A 301 36.81 10.53 24.66
C HIS A 301 36.44 9.71 23.41
N GLN A 302 37.41 8.92 22.91
CA GLN A 302 37.28 8.02 21.76
C GLN A 302 36.06 7.10 21.89
N THR A 303 34.99 7.42 21.15
CA THR A 303 33.78 6.60 21.02
C THR A 303 33.52 6.41 19.54
N TYR A 304 33.33 5.18 19.08
CA TYR A 304 33.04 4.90 17.67
C TYR A 304 31.76 5.64 17.22
N PRO A 305 31.76 6.34 16.07
CA PRO A 305 30.63 7.18 15.63
C PRO A 305 29.29 6.42 15.58
N SER A 306 29.31 5.15 15.15
CA SER A 306 28.12 4.29 15.08
C SER A 306 27.42 4.08 16.43
N PHE A 307 28.17 4.11 17.54
CA PHE A 307 27.58 3.93 18.87
C PHE A 307 26.89 5.21 19.35
N THR A 308 27.54 6.36 19.20
CA THR A 308 26.98 7.68 19.52
C THR A 308 25.72 7.97 18.68
N LEU A 309 25.69 7.53 17.41
CA LEU A 309 24.51 7.67 16.54
C LEU A 309 23.30 6.88 17.05
N LYS A 310 23.51 5.65 17.54
CA LYS A 310 22.46 4.84 18.13
C LYS A 310 21.94 5.44 19.44
N GLU A 311 22.85 5.91 20.28
CA GLU A 311 22.52 6.59 21.54
C GLU A 311 21.65 7.83 21.30
N GLY A 312 22.00 8.64 20.29
CA GLY A 312 21.19 9.79 19.87
C GLY A 312 19.81 9.43 19.30
N LEU A 313 19.71 8.31 18.57
CA LEU A 313 18.44 7.81 18.06
C LEU A 313 17.54 7.28 19.19
N ASP A 314 18.08 6.47 20.09
CA ASP A 314 17.36 5.93 21.26
C ASP A 314 16.84 7.07 22.14
N GLN A 315 17.67 8.10 22.35
CA GLN A 315 17.27 9.28 23.08
C GLN A 315 16.13 10.03 22.37
N SER A 316 16.20 10.24 21.05
CA SER A 316 15.13 10.90 20.31
C SER A 316 13.80 10.14 20.45
N VAL A 317 13.84 8.80 20.41
CA VAL A 317 12.68 7.92 20.64
C VAL A 317 12.13 8.09 22.06
N HIS A 318 13.02 8.23 23.05
CA HIS A 318 12.65 8.45 24.44
C HIS A 318 12.03 9.83 24.68
N THR A 319 12.68 10.90 24.20
CA THR A 319 12.21 12.29 24.31
C THR A 319 10.85 12.48 23.64
N LEU A 320 10.64 11.87 22.46
CA LEU A 320 9.36 11.86 21.76
C LEU A 320 8.31 10.91 22.38
N ARG A 321 8.62 10.23 23.48
CA ARG A 321 7.74 9.28 24.21
C ARG A 321 7.16 8.18 23.29
N LEU A 322 7.93 7.73 22.29
CA LEU A 322 7.49 6.73 21.31
C LEU A 322 7.61 5.28 21.83
N GLY A 323 8.51 5.04 22.79
CA GLY A 323 8.76 3.75 23.45
C GLY A 323 8.40 3.68 24.93
N LYS A 324 8.62 2.52 25.55
CA LYS A 324 8.38 2.32 27.00
C LYS A 324 9.39 3.14 27.80
N ALA A 325 8.93 4.03 28.67
CA ALA A 325 9.81 4.87 29.49
C ALA A 325 10.75 4.00 30.34
N ARG A 326 12.07 4.24 30.23
CA ARG A 326 13.01 3.86 31.29
C ARG A 326 12.63 4.70 32.51
N ALA A 327 12.64 4.13 33.71
CA ALA A 327 12.25 4.83 34.94
C ALA A 327 13.32 5.86 35.34
N VAL A 328 13.41 6.95 34.58
CA VAL A 328 14.39 8.03 34.72
C VAL A 328 13.62 9.35 34.89
N SER A 329 14.08 10.20 35.80
CA SER A 329 13.45 11.48 36.15
C SER A 329 13.42 12.45 34.96
N GLU A 330 12.41 13.32 34.88
CA GLU A 330 12.26 14.33 33.81
C GLU A 330 13.47 15.29 33.77
N SER A 331 14.06 15.60 34.93
CA SER A 331 15.31 16.38 35.07
C SER A 331 16.54 15.68 34.48
N ASP A 332 16.60 14.35 34.59
CA ASP A 332 17.71 13.55 34.08
C ASP A 332 17.61 13.43 32.55
N ILE A 333 16.41 13.49 31.97
CA ILE A 333 16.20 13.42 30.52
C ILE A 333 16.69 14.70 29.83
N GLU A 334 16.43 15.89 30.40
CA GLU A 334 16.90 17.17 29.86
C GLU A 334 18.43 17.29 29.97
N ALA A 335 19.00 16.90 31.12
CA ALA A 335 20.45 16.86 31.32
C ALA A 335 21.14 15.88 30.35
N ASN A 336 20.55 14.71 30.15
CA ASN A 336 21.08 13.70 29.21
C ASN A 336 20.85 14.13 27.74
N GLY A 337 19.78 14.89 27.46
CA GLY A 337 19.43 15.52 26.17
C GLY A 337 20.53 16.40 25.63
N ASN A 338 20.90 17.39 26.44
CA ASN A 338 21.99 18.31 26.12
C ASN A 338 23.34 17.60 26.03
N HIS A 339 23.57 16.58 26.88
CA HIS A 339 24.79 15.79 26.87
C HIS A 339 24.98 14.98 25.58
N ALA A 340 23.96 14.26 25.13
CA ALA A 340 24.05 13.45 23.91
C ALA A 340 24.05 14.30 22.62
N ARG A 341 23.36 15.45 22.62
CA ARG A 341 23.50 16.46 21.54
C ARG A 341 24.95 16.94 21.42
N SER A 342 25.52 17.45 22.51
CA SER A 342 26.90 17.94 22.55
C SER A 342 27.90 16.83 22.22
N LYS A 343 27.71 15.62 22.75
CA LYS A 343 28.55 14.45 22.45
C LYS A 343 28.51 14.08 20.97
N LEU A 344 27.35 14.15 20.31
CA LEU A 344 27.23 13.87 18.88
C LEU A 344 27.86 14.98 18.04
N GLU A 345 27.66 16.25 18.41
CA GLU A 345 28.33 17.41 17.78
C GLU A 345 29.86 17.28 17.87
N ASP A 346 30.39 17.00 19.07
CA ASP A 346 31.82 16.77 19.32
C ASP A 346 32.35 15.54 18.54
N THR A 347 31.56 14.46 18.44
CA THR A 347 31.95 13.26 17.69
C THR A 347 32.03 13.55 16.18
N ILE A 348 31.09 14.34 15.64
CA ILE A 348 31.12 14.75 14.23
C ILE A 348 32.34 15.65 13.97
N GLU A 349 32.60 16.62 14.84
CA GLU A 349 33.73 17.54 14.68
C GLU A 349 35.08 16.84 14.81
N SER A 350 35.25 15.97 15.82
CA SER A 350 36.47 15.16 15.99
C SER A 350 36.71 14.20 14.82
N PHE A 351 35.64 13.62 14.25
CA PHE A 351 35.75 12.81 13.04
C PHE A 351 36.19 13.64 11.82
N LEU A 352 35.63 14.83 11.63
CA LEU A 352 36.01 15.75 10.55
C LEU A 352 37.44 16.29 10.69
N GLN A 353 37.96 16.43 11.91
CA GLN A 353 39.34 16.83 12.17
C GLN A 353 40.31 15.65 11.95
N GLY A 354 39.97 14.46 12.47
CA GLY A 354 40.82 13.26 12.38
C GLY A 354 40.87 12.57 11.02
N ARG A 355 40.08 13.03 10.03
CA ARG A 355 40.05 12.43 8.69
C ARG A 355 41.21 12.82 7.77
N ARG A 356 41.93 13.90 8.07
CA ARG A 356 43.00 14.41 7.19
C ARG A 356 44.21 13.48 7.18
N ASP A 357 44.69 13.09 8.37
CA ASP A 357 45.93 12.31 8.50
C ASP A 357 45.89 10.95 7.75
N PRO A 358 44.81 10.14 7.85
CA PRO A 358 44.72 8.88 7.11
C PRO A 358 44.64 9.08 5.59
N LEU A 359 43.99 10.17 5.16
CA LEU A 359 43.81 10.48 3.75
C LEU A 359 45.12 10.98 3.12
N GLU A 360 45.89 11.79 3.84
CA GLU A 360 47.25 12.20 3.44
C GLU A 360 48.23 11.01 3.39
N THR A 361 48.13 10.09 4.35
CA THR A 361 48.91 8.84 4.37
C THR A 361 48.57 7.95 3.16
N TRP A 362 47.29 7.88 2.79
CA TRP A 362 46.85 7.08 1.65
C TRP A 362 47.22 7.72 0.30
N LEU A 363 47.13 9.06 0.19
CA LEU A 363 47.55 9.80 -1.01
C LEU A 363 49.07 9.70 -1.26
N SER A 364 49.88 9.77 -0.20
CA SER A 364 51.33 9.59 -0.29
C SER A 364 51.72 8.16 -0.67
N TRP A 365 51.01 7.14 -0.17
CA TRP A 365 51.24 5.74 -0.54
C TRP A 365 50.84 5.42 -1.99
N THR A 366 49.78 6.05 -2.50
CA THR A 366 49.26 5.80 -3.86
C THR A 366 49.88 6.68 -4.95
N GLY A 367 50.65 7.72 -4.57
CA GLY A 367 51.31 8.63 -5.50
C GLY A 367 50.34 9.51 -6.31
N MET A 368 49.11 9.69 -5.84
CA MET A 368 48.07 10.48 -6.54
C MET A 368 48.28 12.00 -6.47
N ASP A 369 49.13 12.45 -5.55
CA ASP A 369 49.60 13.83 -5.38
C ASP A 369 50.59 14.25 -6.51
N GLN A 370 51.30 13.29 -7.11
CA GLN A 370 52.32 13.60 -8.11
C GLN A 370 51.71 13.82 -9.51
N SER A 371 51.88 15.03 -10.05
CA SER A 371 51.58 15.43 -11.44
C SER A 371 52.59 14.84 -12.44
N SER A 372 52.82 13.53 -12.41
CA SER A 372 53.84 12.90 -13.26
C SER A 372 53.44 12.93 -14.75
N GLU A 373 54.40 13.38 -15.57
CA GLU A 373 54.40 13.43 -17.04
C GLU A 373 54.07 12.06 -17.68
N THR A 374 53.24 12.09 -18.74
CA THR A 374 52.85 10.99 -19.65
C THR A 374 52.64 9.60 -19.02
N PRO A 375 51.40 9.22 -18.65
CA PRO A 375 51.12 7.90 -18.09
C PRO A 375 51.20 6.79 -19.16
N THR A 376 51.88 5.68 -18.84
CA THR A 376 51.74 4.41 -19.56
C THR A 376 50.33 3.84 -19.37
N VAL A 377 49.83 3.02 -20.31
CA VAL A 377 48.46 2.44 -20.26
C VAL A 377 48.18 1.63 -18.97
N VAL A 378 49.22 1.03 -18.38
CA VAL A 378 49.11 0.30 -17.11
C VAL A 378 48.99 1.26 -15.91
N ASN A 379 49.71 2.39 -15.94
CA ASN A 379 49.63 3.43 -14.91
C ASN A 379 48.28 4.17 -14.94
N SER A 380 47.66 4.34 -16.12
CA SER A 380 46.34 5.00 -16.23
C SER A 380 45.22 4.13 -15.62
N GLN A 381 45.19 2.83 -15.91
CA GLN A 381 44.19 1.92 -15.31
C GLN A 381 44.35 1.79 -13.79
N GLN A 382 45.59 1.77 -13.29
CA GLN A 382 45.85 1.68 -11.86
C GLN A 382 45.48 3.00 -11.13
N ARG A 383 45.73 4.15 -11.75
CA ARG A 383 45.32 5.46 -11.24
C ARG A 383 43.80 5.64 -11.22
N GLU A 384 43.09 5.17 -12.23
CA GLU A 384 41.61 5.13 -12.23
C GLU A 384 41.05 4.26 -11.12
N ARG A 385 41.66 3.10 -10.86
CA ARG A 385 41.27 2.21 -9.75
C ARG A 385 41.41 2.89 -8.39
N TYR A 386 42.58 3.48 -8.11
CA TYR A 386 42.77 4.18 -6.83
C TYR A 386 41.80 5.35 -6.70
N ARG A 387 41.57 6.11 -7.78
CA ARG A 387 40.58 7.19 -7.78
C ARG A 387 39.16 6.71 -7.45
N PHE A 388 38.72 5.59 -8.03
CA PHE A 388 37.42 4.99 -7.69
C PHE A 388 37.35 4.54 -6.23
N GLN A 389 38.41 3.90 -5.73
CA GLN A 389 38.49 3.45 -4.33
C GLN A 389 38.46 4.63 -3.34
N LEU A 390 39.10 5.76 -3.69
CA LEU A 390 39.03 7.01 -2.93
C LEU A 390 37.61 7.58 -2.92
N TYR A 391 37.00 7.72 -4.09
CA TYR A 391 35.67 8.32 -4.19
C TYR A 391 34.63 7.51 -3.44
N PHE A 392 34.74 6.18 -3.46
CA PHE A 392 33.80 5.30 -2.77
C PHE A 392 33.93 5.44 -1.25
N LEU A 393 35.16 5.57 -0.76
CA LEU A 393 35.42 5.82 0.66
C LEU A 393 34.89 7.20 1.08
N LEU A 394 35.08 8.23 0.24
CA LEU A 394 34.54 9.57 0.46
C LEU A 394 33.01 9.61 0.42
N ASP A 395 32.37 8.79 -0.42
CA ASP A 395 30.91 8.65 -0.49
C ASP A 395 30.34 7.98 0.78
N MET A 396 30.98 6.90 1.24
CA MET A 396 30.63 6.25 2.50
C MET A 396 30.79 7.20 3.70
N GLU A 397 31.86 8.01 3.70
CA GLU A 397 32.11 9.04 4.71
C GLU A 397 31.01 10.11 4.69
N SER A 398 30.75 10.68 3.52
CA SER A 398 29.72 11.72 3.30
C SER A 398 28.35 11.25 3.77
N SER A 399 27.96 10.03 3.38
CA SER A 399 26.69 9.41 3.75
C SER A 399 26.58 9.20 5.28
N LEU A 400 27.67 8.81 5.94
CA LEU A 400 27.71 8.65 7.40
C LEU A 400 27.58 10.02 8.11
N ILE A 401 28.30 11.04 7.64
CA ILE A 401 28.22 12.40 8.20
C ILE A 401 26.84 13.00 8.00
N SER A 402 26.25 12.83 6.82
CA SER A 402 24.90 13.32 6.54
C SER A 402 23.87 12.63 7.42
N THR A 403 23.94 11.30 7.56
CA THR A 403 23.10 10.55 8.51
C THR A 403 23.26 11.06 9.95
N ALA A 404 24.50 11.35 10.36
CA ALA A 404 24.80 11.90 11.69
C ALA A 404 24.16 13.27 11.90
N ARG A 405 24.24 14.16 10.91
CA ARG A 405 23.58 15.48 10.95
C ARG A 405 22.06 15.36 10.99
N ARG A 406 21.46 14.45 10.23
CA ARG A 406 20.00 14.22 10.27
C ARG A 406 19.53 13.64 11.61
N ILE A 407 20.33 12.80 12.26
CA ILE A 407 20.05 12.34 13.62
C ILE A 407 20.20 13.49 14.62
N LEU A 408 21.21 14.34 14.46
CA LEU A 408 21.39 15.54 15.29
C LEU A 408 20.21 16.51 15.14
N ASP A 409 19.75 16.74 13.91
CA ASP A 409 18.54 17.50 13.61
C ASP A 409 17.34 16.90 14.34
N LEU A 410 17.13 15.58 14.23
CA LEU A 410 16.06 14.89 14.93
C LEU A 410 16.11 15.09 16.46
N ILE A 411 17.31 15.05 17.07
CA ILE A 411 17.51 15.34 18.50
C ILE A 411 17.12 16.80 18.80
N LYS A 412 17.56 17.76 17.97
CA LYS A 412 17.22 19.18 18.12
C LYS A 412 15.71 19.42 18.04
N TYR A 413 15.02 18.75 17.13
CA TYR A 413 13.56 18.84 17.03
C TYR A 413 12.85 18.16 18.21
N ALA A 414 13.36 17.02 18.67
CA ALA A 414 12.82 16.38 19.87
C ALA A 414 12.93 17.32 21.08
N GLY A 415 14.08 17.98 21.25
CA GLY A 415 14.29 19.03 22.26
C GLY A 415 13.34 20.21 22.08
N SER A 416 13.23 20.77 20.87
CA SER A 416 12.35 21.91 20.60
C SER A 416 10.88 21.60 20.94
N LYS A 417 10.42 20.35 20.75
CA LYS A 417 9.05 19.94 21.09
C LYS A 417 8.81 19.80 22.59
N VAL A 418 9.87 19.52 23.36
CA VAL A 418 9.85 19.58 24.83
C VAL A 418 9.80 21.04 25.28
N ASP A 419 10.66 21.90 24.71
CA ASP A 419 10.74 23.34 25.02
C ASP A 419 9.44 24.09 24.68
N ASP A 420 8.79 23.74 23.56
CA ASP A 420 7.47 24.24 23.15
C ASP A 420 6.35 23.85 24.15
N GLY A 421 6.64 23.01 25.14
CA GLY A 421 5.67 22.44 26.10
C GLY A 421 4.65 21.51 25.43
N THR A 422 4.88 21.13 24.17
CA THR A 422 3.96 20.30 23.38
C THR A 422 3.89 18.88 23.95
N MET A 423 5.02 18.36 24.44
CA MET A 423 5.11 17.02 25.05
C MET A 423 4.40 16.91 26.41
N ASN A 424 4.11 18.03 27.08
CA ASN A 424 3.45 18.08 28.39
C ASN A 424 1.91 18.18 28.31
N LYS A 425 1.34 18.55 27.16
CA LYS A 425 -0.11 18.74 26.99
C LYS A 425 -0.76 17.55 26.29
N LYS A 426 -1.71 16.88 26.96
CA LYS A 426 -2.59 15.88 26.33
C LYS A 426 -3.65 16.58 25.47
N ARG A 427 -3.32 16.94 24.23
CA ARG A 427 -4.29 17.55 23.30
C ARG A 427 -5.19 16.50 22.67
N LEU A 428 -6.49 16.65 22.87
CA LEU A 428 -7.49 15.97 22.08
C LEU A 428 -7.62 16.71 20.74
N VAL A 429 -7.31 16.03 19.63
CA VAL A 429 -7.40 16.62 18.29
C VAL A 429 -8.80 16.32 17.76
N HIS A 430 -9.69 17.31 17.82
CA HIS A 430 -10.98 17.22 17.13
C HIS A 430 -10.81 17.63 15.67
N PRO A 431 -11.39 16.89 14.70
CA PRO A 431 -11.40 17.35 13.33
C PRO A 431 -12.26 18.62 13.22
N THR A 432 -11.67 19.72 12.75
CA THR A 432 -12.41 20.96 12.49
C THR A 432 -13.48 20.72 11.41
N TRP A 433 -14.62 21.43 11.46
CA TRP A 433 -15.67 21.32 10.44
C TRP A 433 -15.17 21.48 9.00
N LYS A 434 -14.19 22.38 8.77
CA LYS A 434 -13.52 22.55 7.48
C LYS A 434 -12.82 21.26 7.01
N LEU A 435 -12.21 20.53 7.94
CA LEU A 435 -11.55 19.26 7.70
C LEU A 435 -12.57 18.16 7.42
N MET A 436 -13.67 18.12 8.17
CA MET A 436 -14.79 17.19 7.93
C MET A 436 -15.42 17.42 6.55
N ARG A 437 -15.66 18.68 6.16
CA ARG A 437 -16.14 19.02 4.82
C ARG A 437 -15.13 18.60 3.76
N LYS A 438 -13.84 18.85 3.97
CA LYS A 438 -12.78 18.38 3.05
C LYS A 438 -12.78 16.86 2.92
N TRP A 439 -12.92 16.12 4.02
CA TRP A 439 -13.01 14.66 4.01
C TRP A 439 -14.24 14.14 3.29
N PHE A 440 -15.40 14.80 3.46
CA PHE A 440 -16.61 14.43 2.73
C PHE A 440 -16.45 14.61 1.21
N TRP A 441 -15.92 15.76 0.77
CA TRP A 441 -15.66 16.00 -0.65
C TRP A 441 -14.51 15.12 -1.20
N ALA A 442 -13.51 14.80 -0.38
CA ALA A 442 -12.42 13.88 -0.75
C ALA A 442 -12.88 12.41 -0.83
N ALA A 443 -13.82 11.99 0.03
CA ALA A 443 -14.46 10.68 -0.05
C ALA A 443 -15.25 10.52 -1.36
N LEU A 444 -15.75 11.63 -1.92
CA LEU A 444 -16.47 11.64 -3.20
C LEU A 444 -15.55 11.87 -4.42
N SER A 445 -14.49 12.70 -4.31
CA SER A 445 -13.55 13.03 -5.40
C SER A 445 -12.36 12.06 -5.52
N ARG A 446 -12.11 11.55 -6.72
CA ARG A 446 -11.02 10.59 -7.05
C ARG A 446 -9.62 11.13 -6.73
N GLU A 447 -9.42 12.45 -6.77
CA GLU A 447 -8.11 13.09 -7.00
C GLU A 447 -7.14 13.10 -5.80
N ASP A 448 -7.59 12.97 -4.55
CA ASP A 448 -6.74 13.32 -3.39
C ASP A 448 -6.48 12.18 -2.38
N GLN A 449 -7.04 10.98 -2.58
CA GLN A 449 -7.03 9.91 -1.57
C GLN A 449 -6.50 8.55 -2.04
N GLN A 450 -5.78 8.52 -3.16
CA GLN A 450 -5.28 7.28 -3.76
C GLN A 450 -4.14 6.60 -2.97
N LEU A 451 -3.74 7.16 -1.82
CA LEU A 451 -2.75 6.61 -0.91
C LEU A 451 -3.38 5.98 0.36
N ASP A 452 -4.71 6.06 0.54
CA ASP A 452 -5.49 5.28 1.53
C ASP A 452 -5.61 3.80 1.08
N TYR A 453 -4.47 3.22 0.70
CA TYR A 453 -4.34 2.11 -0.25
C TYR A 453 -3.95 0.80 0.46
N TYR A 454 -2.93 0.88 1.31
CA TYR A 454 -2.04 -0.24 1.61
C TYR A 454 -2.65 -1.34 2.48
N GLN A 455 -3.50 -0.99 3.44
CA GLN A 455 -4.15 -2.01 4.28
C GLN A 455 -5.32 -2.70 3.56
N TYR A 456 -5.72 -2.17 2.40
CA TYR A 456 -6.89 -2.62 1.67
C TYR A 456 -6.60 -3.33 0.34
N SER A 457 -5.53 -2.97 -0.37
CA SER A 457 -5.12 -3.68 -1.59
C SER A 457 -4.91 -5.19 -1.34
N ARG A 458 -4.26 -5.55 -0.23
CA ARG A 458 -4.08 -6.94 0.24
C ARG A 458 -5.37 -7.66 0.67
N ARG A 459 -6.52 -6.97 0.67
CA ARG A 459 -7.85 -7.50 1.06
C ARG A 459 -8.89 -7.47 -0.07
N SER A 460 -8.85 -6.45 -0.94
CA SER A 460 -9.76 -6.28 -2.08
C SER A 460 -9.22 -6.84 -3.41
N GLY A 461 -7.95 -7.24 -3.43
CA GLY A 461 -7.20 -7.43 -4.66
C GLY A 461 -6.52 -6.13 -5.12
N THR A 462 -5.63 -6.28 -6.10
CA THR A 462 -4.74 -5.24 -6.64
C THR A 462 -5.48 -3.94 -6.96
N ALA A 463 -5.23 -2.87 -6.23
CA ALA A 463 -5.71 -1.55 -6.61
C ALA A 463 -4.74 -0.96 -7.66
N ARG A 464 -5.27 -0.20 -8.62
CA ARG A 464 -4.51 0.34 -9.76
C ARG A 464 -4.16 1.80 -9.48
N VAL A 465 -2.89 2.16 -9.56
CA VAL A 465 -2.49 3.57 -9.58
C VAL A 465 -2.69 4.07 -11.01
N CYS A 466 -3.70 4.90 -11.24
CA CYS A 466 -3.89 5.49 -12.56
C CYS A 466 -2.94 6.68 -12.70
N LEU A 467 -2.08 6.64 -13.71
CA LEU A 467 -1.12 7.69 -14.00
C LEU A 467 -1.78 9.09 -14.11
N ASN A 468 -2.98 9.16 -14.69
CA ASN A 468 -3.77 10.40 -14.82
C ASN A 468 -4.20 10.99 -13.47
N ASP A 469 -4.31 10.18 -12.41
CA ASP A 469 -4.61 10.66 -11.05
C ASP A 469 -3.33 11.20 -10.36
N VAL A 470 -2.14 10.87 -10.89
CA VAL A 470 -0.85 11.30 -10.35
C VAL A 470 -0.35 12.59 -10.96
N ILE A 471 -0.48 12.71 -12.29
CA ILE A 471 -0.11 13.91 -13.02
C ILE A 471 -1.39 14.67 -13.34
N GLN A 472 -1.58 15.82 -12.70
CA GLN A 472 -2.62 16.80 -13.04
C GLN A 472 -2.30 17.50 -14.37
N THR A 473 -1.93 16.76 -15.42
CA THR A 473 -1.84 17.30 -16.77
C THR A 473 -3.27 17.50 -17.26
N GLY A 474 -3.79 18.72 -17.04
CA GLY A 474 -5.14 19.16 -17.43
C GLY A 474 -5.26 19.38 -18.94
N THR A 475 -4.80 18.41 -19.72
CA THR A 475 -4.72 18.45 -21.18
C THR A 475 -5.06 17.05 -21.69
N ASP A 476 -6.35 16.86 -21.96
CA ASP A 476 -6.86 15.73 -22.71
C ASP A 476 -6.33 15.84 -24.15
N PRO A 477 -5.63 14.83 -24.70
CA PRO A 477 -5.06 14.93 -26.04
C PRO A 477 -6.13 15.04 -27.13
N GLU A 478 -7.36 14.62 -26.85
CA GLU A 478 -8.46 14.62 -27.83
C GLU A 478 -9.35 15.87 -27.72
N HIS A 479 -9.31 16.60 -26.59
CA HIS A 479 -10.27 17.68 -26.32
C HIS A 479 -9.59 18.91 -25.67
N LEU A 480 -9.78 20.07 -26.28
CA LEU A 480 -9.44 21.35 -25.68
C LEU A 480 -10.39 21.71 -24.51
N PRO A 481 -9.99 22.60 -23.59
CA PRO A 481 -10.88 23.02 -22.50
C PRO A 481 -12.17 23.65 -23.05
N PRO A 482 -13.35 23.29 -22.51
CA PRO A 482 -14.63 23.72 -23.05
C PRO A 482 -14.82 25.22 -22.89
N GLN A 483 -15.06 25.93 -24.00
CA GLN A 483 -15.30 27.37 -24.03
C GLN A 483 -16.80 27.67 -24.05
N SER A 484 -17.59 26.89 -24.80
CA SER A 484 -19.04 27.07 -24.93
C SER A 484 -19.83 26.37 -23.82
N THR A 485 -21.03 26.87 -23.51
CA THR A 485 -21.98 26.19 -22.60
C THR A 485 -22.39 24.82 -23.12
N TRP A 486 -22.51 24.64 -24.44
CA TRP A 486 -22.78 23.34 -25.06
C TRP A 486 -21.61 22.36 -24.87
N GLU A 487 -20.37 22.84 -24.99
CA GLU A 487 -19.17 22.03 -24.74
C GLU A 487 -19.04 21.65 -23.27
N LYS A 488 -19.45 22.52 -22.33
CA LYS A 488 -19.50 22.19 -20.89
C LYS A 488 -20.54 21.11 -20.59
N ILE A 489 -21.71 21.15 -21.22
CA ILE A 489 -22.74 20.10 -21.10
C ILE A 489 -22.23 18.79 -21.73
N GLY A 490 -21.64 18.87 -22.93
CA GLY A 490 -21.05 17.73 -23.61
C GLY A 490 -19.92 17.08 -22.80
N ASP A 491 -19.02 17.86 -22.22
CA ASP A 491 -17.96 17.36 -21.34
C ASP A 491 -18.52 16.72 -20.05
N THR A 492 -19.63 17.26 -19.54
CA THR A 492 -20.33 16.66 -18.38
C THR A 492 -20.95 15.31 -18.74
N LEU A 493 -21.63 15.22 -19.90
CA LEU A 493 -22.17 13.96 -20.43
C LEU A 493 -21.05 12.94 -20.70
N ARG A 494 -19.93 13.39 -21.28
CA ARG A 494 -18.74 12.57 -21.55
C ARG A 494 -18.16 11.97 -20.28
N LYS A 495 -18.02 12.78 -19.22
CA LYS A 495 -17.60 12.30 -17.89
C LYS A 495 -18.57 11.23 -17.36
N GLY A 496 -19.88 11.40 -17.60
CA GLY A 496 -20.90 10.39 -17.35
C GLY A 496 -20.67 9.08 -18.13
N TYR A 497 -20.49 9.15 -19.45
CA TYR A 497 -20.21 7.96 -20.28
C TYR A 497 -18.91 7.26 -19.89
N HIS A 498 -17.85 8.01 -19.61
CA HIS A 498 -16.58 7.46 -19.15
C HIS A 498 -16.72 6.74 -17.79
N PHE A 499 -17.66 7.17 -16.93
CA PHE A 499 -17.96 6.43 -15.70
C PHE A 499 -18.57 5.03 -16.00
N PHE A 500 -19.54 4.94 -16.89
CA PHE A 500 -20.14 3.64 -17.29
C PHE A 500 -19.17 2.75 -18.10
N GLY A 501 -18.32 3.35 -18.93
CA GLY A 501 -17.27 2.64 -19.68
C GLY A 501 -16.00 2.36 -18.88
N SER A 502 -15.94 2.81 -17.61
CA SER A 502 -14.75 2.69 -16.80
C SER A 502 -14.41 1.21 -16.51
N PRO A 503 -13.12 0.84 -16.40
CA PRO A 503 -12.71 -0.51 -16.02
C PRO A 503 -13.35 -1.00 -14.70
N GLU A 504 -13.63 -0.05 -13.78
CA GLU A 504 -14.30 -0.28 -12.51
C GLU A 504 -15.78 -0.66 -12.70
N SER A 505 -16.47 0.00 -13.63
CA SER A 505 -17.87 -0.31 -13.97
C SER A 505 -18.02 -1.63 -14.72
N VAL A 506 -17.11 -1.91 -15.66
CA VAL A 506 -17.05 -3.21 -16.37
C VAL A 506 -16.83 -4.35 -15.38
N PHE A 507 -15.96 -4.14 -14.38
CA PHE A 507 -15.80 -5.11 -13.29
C PHE A 507 -17.10 -5.30 -12.49
N GLY A 508 -17.76 -4.22 -12.09
CA GLY A 508 -19.04 -4.30 -11.39
C GLY A 508 -20.10 -5.04 -12.20
N PHE A 509 -20.12 -4.85 -13.52
CA PHE A 509 -21.08 -5.46 -14.42
C PHE A 509 -20.85 -6.97 -14.52
N ARG A 510 -19.59 -7.38 -14.64
CA ARG A 510 -19.21 -8.80 -14.61
C ARG A 510 -19.67 -9.49 -13.32
N VAL A 511 -19.51 -8.82 -12.18
CA VAL A 511 -19.97 -9.36 -10.88
C VAL A 511 -21.50 -9.45 -10.82
N ALA A 512 -22.21 -8.45 -11.34
CA ALA A 512 -23.67 -8.48 -11.43
C ALA A 512 -24.17 -9.64 -12.28
N VAL A 513 -23.61 -9.84 -13.48
CA VAL A 513 -23.94 -10.97 -14.35
C VAL A 513 -23.67 -12.30 -13.66
N ALA A 514 -22.50 -12.46 -13.04
CA ALA A 514 -22.15 -13.69 -12.30
C ALA A 514 -23.13 -13.98 -11.15
N THR A 515 -23.52 -12.94 -10.41
CA THR A 515 -24.48 -13.06 -9.30
C THR A 515 -25.87 -13.44 -9.84
N MET A 516 -26.29 -12.83 -10.95
CA MET A 516 -27.58 -13.12 -11.58
C MET A 516 -27.69 -14.54 -12.11
N VAL A 517 -26.60 -15.19 -12.54
CA VAL A 517 -26.65 -16.61 -12.96
C VAL A 517 -27.22 -17.52 -11.86
N VAL A 518 -26.93 -17.22 -10.59
CA VAL A 518 -27.51 -17.95 -9.45
C VAL A 518 -28.82 -17.33 -8.99
N SER A 519 -28.90 -15.99 -8.91
CA SER A 519 -30.08 -15.30 -8.38
C SER A 519 -31.30 -15.35 -9.30
N VAL A 520 -31.15 -15.57 -10.61
CA VAL A 520 -32.28 -15.74 -11.56
C VAL A 520 -33.21 -16.86 -11.12
N VAL A 521 -32.66 -17.92 -10.50
CA VAL A 521 -33.43 -19.06 -9.97
C VAL A 521 -34.46 -18.60 -8.91
N ALA A 522 -34.20 -17.49 -8.20
CA ALA A 522 -35.12 -16.91 -7.23
C ALA A 522 -36.33 -16.21 -7.86
N PHE A 523 -36.24 -15.79 -9.13
CA PHE A 523 -37.25 -14.96 -9.80
C PHE A 523 -38.15 -15.75 -10.77
N LEU A 524 -37.91 -17.05 -10.94
CA LEU A 524 -38.69 -17.94 -11.81
C LEU A 524 -39.71 -18.75 -11.00
N ARG A 525 -40.94 -18.89 -11.53
CA ARG A 525 -42.08 -19.53 -10.86
C ARG A 525 -41.75 -20.92 -10.28
N ASN A 526 -41.14 -21.79 -11.07
CA ASN A 526 -40.92 -23.19 -10.69
C ASN A 526 -39.71 -23.38 -9.77
N SER A 527 -38.79 -22.41 -9.72
CA SER A 527 -37.52 -22.56 -8.99
C SER A 527 -37.35 -21.59 -7.82
N GLN A 528 -38.24 -20.61 -7.64
CA GLN A 528 -38.23 -19.70 -6.49
C GLN A 528 -38.27 -20.48 -5.17
N HIS A 529 -39.16 -21.49 -5.09
CA HIS A 529 -39.29 -22.31 -3.89
C HIS A 529 -37.98 -23.06 -3.58
N PHE A 530 -37.32 -23.61 -4.61
CA PHE A 530 -36.03 -24.29 -4.47
C PHE A 530 -34.92 -23.33 -4.00
N TYR A 531 -34.87 -22.11 -4.54
CA TYR A 531 -33.87 -21.11 -4.15
C TYR A 531 -33.96 -20.74 -2.66
N ILE A 532 -35.19 -20.60 -2.15
CA ILE A 532 -35.46 -20.23 -0.75
C ILE A 532 -35.19 -21.42 0.18
N GLN A 533 -35.69 -22.61 -0.16
CA GLN A 533 -35.46 -23.84 0.61
C GLN A 533 -33.97 -24.14 0.76
N GLN A 534 -33.22 -24.14 -0.35
CA GLN A 534 -31.80 -24.48 -0.37
C GLN A 534 -30.86 -23.32 -0.01
N ARG A 535 -31.41 -22.16 0.35
CA ARG A 535 -30.66 -20.97 0.79
C ARG A 535 -29.56 -20.54 -0.18
N LEU A 536 -29.84 -20.63 -1.48
CA LEU A 536 -28.91 -20.28 -2.55
C LEU A 536 -28.49 -18.80 -2.53
N ILE A 537 -29.22 -17.95 -1.78
CA ILE A 537 -28.85 -16.57 -1.47
C ILE A 537 -27.42 -16.43 -0.92
N TRP A 538 -26.93 -17.41 -0.18
CA TRP A 538 -25.55 -17.35 0.32
C TRP A 538 -24.53 -17.64 -0.77
N GLY A 539 -24.88 -18.47 -1.76
CA GLY A 539 -24.07 -18.66 -2.96
C GLY A 539 -23.94 -17.36 -3.77
N SER A 540 -25.05 -16.63 -3.96
CA SER A 540 -25.05 -15.35 -4.68
C SER A 540 -24.29 -14.25 -3.93
N ILE A 541 -24.46 -14.17 -2.60
CA ILE A 541 -23.67 -13.27 -1.74
C ILE A 541 -22.18 -13.60 -1.87
N MET A 542 -21.81 -14.88 -1.87
CA MET A 542 -20.42 -15.30 -2.00
C MET A 542 -19.80 -14.94 -3.35
N ILE A 543 -20.54 -14.98 -4.46
CA ILE A 543 -20.07 -14.52 -5.77
C ILE A 543 -19.70 -13.03 -5.70
N ALA A 544 -20.63 -12.19 -5.23
CA ALA A 544 -20.43 -10.75 -5.14
C ALA A 544 -19.19 -10.40 -4.29
N ILE A 545 -19.01 -11.07 -3.14
CA ILE A 545 -17.89 -10.79 -2.24
C ILE A 545 -16.57 -11.42 -2.73
N SER A 546 -16.58 -12.53 -3.48
CA SER A 546 -15.37 -13.31 -3.83
C SER A 546 -14.65 -12.86 -5.08
N MET A 547 -15.37 -12.26 -6.04
CA MET A 547 -14.74 -11.73 -7.24
C MET A 547 -13.90 -10.50 -6.91
N THR A 548 -12.67 -10.47 -7.43
CA THR A 548 -11.75 -9.31 -7.35
C THR A 548 -11.32 -8.86 -8.75
N SER A 549 -10.68 -7.71 -8.83
CA SER A 549 -10.35 -7.04 -10.09
C SER A 549 -9.27 -7.75 -10.92
N THR A 550 -8.47 -8.64 -10.33
CA THR A 550 -7.46 -9.43 -11.05
C THR A 550 -7.60 -10.92 -10.79
N VAL A 551 -7.20 -11.72 -11.78
CA VAL A 551 -7.34 -13.18 -11.76
C VAL A 551 -6.54 -13.80 -10.62
N GLY A 552 -5.24 -13.50 -10.51
CA GLY A 552 -4.37 -14.10 -9.49
C GLY A 552 -4.85 -13.83 -8.04
N SER A 553 -5.32 -12.61 -7.74
CA SER A 553 -5.89 -12.33 -6.42
C SER A 553 -7.25 -12.99 -6.20
N ALA A 554 -8.07 -13.10 -7.25
CA ALA A 554 -9.35 -13.80 -7.18
C ALA A 554 -9.15 -15.30 -6.93
N MET A 555 -8.21 -15.95 -7.61
CA MET A 555 -7.89 -17.37 -7.44
C MET A 555 -7.37 -17.66 -6.04
N TYR A 556 -6.43 -16.85 -5.55
CA TYR A 556 -5.95 -16.94 -4.19
C TYR A 556 -7.09 -16.76 -3.18
N GLY A 557 -7.88 -15.69 -3.33
CA GLY A 557 -8.98 -15.37 -2.43
C GLY A 557 -10.08 -16.44 -2.40
N GLN A 558 -10.44 -16.99 -3.55
CA GLN A 558 -11.41 -18.07 -3.69
C GLN A 558 -10.90 -19.36 -3.03
N SER A 559 -9.65 -19.72 -3.27
CA SER A 559 -9.02 -20.90 -2.65
C SER A 559 -8.98 -20.79 -1.12
N MET A 560 -8.58 -19.62 -0.62
CA MET A 560 -8.51 -19.35 0.82
C MET A 560 -9.89 -19.32 1.48
N ARG A 561 -10.94 -18.87 0.77
CA ARG A 561 -12.32 -18.92 1.26
C ARG A 561 -12.85 -20.34 1.32
N LEU A 562 -12.58 -21.15 0.30
CA LEU A 562 -12.95 -22.56 0.31
C LEU A 562 -12.32 -23.29 1.50
N LEU A 563 -11.01 -23.10 1.72
CA LEU A 563 -10.30 -23.67 2.84
C LEU A 563 -10.85 -23.17 4.20
N ALA A 564 -11.08 -21.86 4.33
CA ALA A 564 -11.61 -21.27 5.56
C ALA A 564 -13.04 -21.74 5.88
N THR A 565 -13.91 -21.87 4.87
CA THR A 565 -15.27 -22.40 5.06
C THR A 565 -15.23 -23.88 5.44
N PHE A 566 -14.32 -24.67 4.87
CA PHE A 566 -14.13 -26.07 5.27
C PHE A 566 -13.66 -26.18 6.74
N ILE A 567 -12.67 -25.38 7.14
CA ILE A 567 -12.20 -25.33 8.54
C ILE A 567 -13.33 -24.87 9.47
N GLY A 568 -14.06 -23.82 9.10
CA GLY A 568 -15.19 -23.32 9.87
C GLY A 568 -16.32 -24.35 10.02
N MET A 569 -16.57 -25.18 9.00
CA MET A 569 -17.52 -26.30 9.07
C MET A 569 -17.08 -27.34 10.10
N VAL A 570 -15.81 -27.73 10.09
CA VAL A 570 -15.24 -28.71 11.04
C VAL A 570 -15.29 -28.15 12.47
N MET A 571 -14.88 -26.89 12.68
CA MET A 571 -14.94 -26.25 13.99
C MET A 571 -16.39 -26.13 14.49
N ALA A 572 -17.36 -25.83 13.63
CA ALA A 572 -18.77 -25.80 14.01
C ALA A 572 -19.30 -27.17 14.48
N TYR A 573 -18.80 -28.28 13.91
CA TYR A 573 -19.11 -29.61 14.43
C TYR A 573 -18.53 -29.86 15.81
N ILE A 574 -17.26 -29.50 16.00
CA ILE A 574 -16.59 -29.65 17.30
C ILE A 574 -17.35 -28.85 18.36
N ASP A 575 -17.62 -27.57 18.09
CA ASP A 575 -18.30 -26.65 19.02
C ASP A 575 -19.71 -27.14 19.41
N TRP A 576 -20.43 -27.79 18.48
CA TRP A 576 -21.80 -28.26 18.71
C TRP A 576 -21.86 -29.60 19.46
N TYR A 577 -21.04 -30.57 19.06
CA TYR A 577 -21.15 -31.95 19.56
C TYR A 577 -20.33 -32.22 20.82
N ILE A 578 -19.25 -31.47 21.09
CA ILE A 578 -18.41 -31.69 22.30
C ILE A 578 -19.16 -31.44 23.62
N VAL A 579 -20.24 -30.67 23.57
CA VAL A 579 -21.08 -30.28 24.72
C VAL A 579 -22.49 -30.86 24.63
N ASP A 580 -22.67 -31.91 23.84
CA ASP A 580 -23.96 -32.58 23.66
C ASP A 580 -25.10 -31.60 23.35
N GLN A 581 -24.82 -30.62 22.46
CA GLN A 581 -25.78 -29.62 22.01
C GLN A 581 -26.34 -28.70 23.12
N GLN A 582 -25.73 -28.69 24.31
CA GLN A 582 -26.14 -27.82 25.40
C GLN A 582 -25.79 -26.37 25.08
N PRO A 583 -26.78 -25.45 25.02
CA PRO A 583 -26.54 -24.10 24.51
C PRO A 583 -25.43 -23.36 25.26
N ALA A 584 -25.40 -23.43 26.60
CA ALA A 584 -24.38 -22.75 27.41
C ALA A 584 -22.96 -23.24 27.11
N GLY A 585 -22.78 -24.56 26.95
CA GLY A 585 -21.49 -25.15 26.56
C GLY A 585 -21.09 -24.74 25.14
N VAL A 586 -22.04 -24.74 24.19
CA VAL A 586 -21.77 -24.39 22.78
C VAL A 586 -21.24 -22.95 22.71
N LEU A 587 -21.81 -22.04 23.50
CA LEU A 587 -21.34 -20.65 23.55
C LEU A 587 -19.87 -20.56 23.98
N VAL A 588 -19.48 -21.29 25.02
CA VAL A 588 -18.12 -21.28 25.54
C VAL A 588 -17.12 -21.75 24.48
N PHE A 589 -17.42 -22.87 23.81
CA PHE A 589 -16.56 -23.42 22.75
C PHE A 589 -16.50 -22.52 21.52
N VAL A 590 -17.62 -21.96 21.07
CA VAL A 590 -17.61 -20.93 20.02
C VAL A 590 -16.72 -19.75 20.43
N GLY A 591 -16.77 -19.30 21.69
CA GLY A 591 -15.89 -18.25 22.19
C GLY A 591 -14.39 -18.61 22.11
N ILE A 592 -14.04 -19.87 22.37
CA ILE A 592 -12.66 -20.40 22.25
C ILE A 592 -12.26 -20.46 20.77
N THR A 593 -13.12 -21.00 19.91
CA THR A 593 -12.91 -21.06 18.46
C THR A 593 -12.68 -19.67 17.88
N MET A 594 -13.54 -18.70 18.22
CA MET A 594 -13.38 -17.31 17.81
C MET A 594 -12.04 -16.73 18.28
N PHE A 595 -11.60 -17.04 19.50
CA PHE A 595 -10.30 -16.62 20.00
C PHE A 595 -9.14 -17.22 19.19
N LEU A 596 -9.18 -18.52 18.90
CA LEU A 596 -8.17 -19.19 18.09
C LEU A 596 -8.11 -18.63 16.67
N SER A 597 -9.25 -18.36 16.04
CA SER A 597 -9.28 -17.76 14.69
C SER A 597 -8.78 -16.31 14.68
N HIS A 598 -8.76 -15.58 15.80
CA HIS A 598 -8.18 -14.23 15.87
C HIS A 598 -6.64 -14.23 15.92
N TYR A 599 -6.01 -15.31 16.38
CA TYR A 599 -4.54 -15.41 16.39
C TYR A 599 -3.90 -15.25 14.99
N PRO A 600 -4.31 -16.00 13.95
CA PRO A 600 -3.76 -15.81 12.60
C PRO A 600 -4.09 -14.44 12.02
N LEU A 601 -5.23 -13.83 12.40
CA LEU A 601 -5.61 -12.47 12.00
C LEU A 601 -4.60 -11.42 12.50
N ILE A 602 -4.08 -11.57 13.72
CA ILE A 602 -3.11 -10.65 14.33
C ILE A 602 -1.68 -10.99 13.88
N ARG A 603 -1.33 -12.29 13.82
CA ARG A 603 0.03 -12.75 13.50
C ARG A 603 0.37 -12.56 12.03
N PHE A 604 -0.59 -12.80 11.13
CA PHE A 604 -0.42 -12.73 9.68
C PHE A 604 -1.41 -11.75 9.07
N PRO A 605 -1.23 -10.42 9.27
CA PRO A 605 -2.15 -9.41 8.75
C PRO A 605 -2.27 -9.44 7.21
N ASN A 606 -1.24 -9.95 6.52
CA ASN A 606 -1.22 -10.22 5.08
C ASN A 606 -2.32 -11.19 4.59
N HIS A 607 -2.90 -12.00 5.49
CA HIS A 607 -3.84 -13.08 5.19
C HIS A 607 -5.11 -13.00 6.05
N ALA A 608 -5.61 -11.78 6.28
CA ALA A 608 -6.76 -11.52 7.15
C ALA A 608 -8.11 -12.06 6.64
N VAL A 609 -8.25 -12.36 5.34
CA VAL A 609 -9.52 -12.84 4.75
C VAL A 609 -9.94 -14.22 5.27
N PRO A 610 -9.10 -15.29 5.18
CA PRO A 610 -9.49 -16.62 5.64
C PRO A 610 -10.01 -16.66 7.09
N PRO A 611 -9.34 -16.09 8.11
CA PRO A 611 -9.85 -16.12 9.48
C PRO A 611 -11.22 -15.45 9.66
N ILE A 612 -11.49 -14.35 8.95
CA ILE A 612 -12.78 -13.65 9.04
C ILE A 612 -13.90 -14.45 8.35
N VAL A 613 -13.59 -15.17 7.27
CA VAL A 613 -14.54 -16.07 6.58
C VAL A 613 -14.85 -17.30 7.44
N GLU A 614 -13.84 -17.85 8.10
CA GLU A 614 -13.97 -18.95 9.06
C GLU A 614 -14.89 -18.55 10.22
N MET A 615 -14.64 -17.41 10.88
CA MET A 615 -15.49 -16.88 11.96
C MET A 615 -16.94 -16.68 11.52
N VAL A 616 -17.15 -16.06 10.35
CA VAL A 616 -18.51 -15.87 9.82
C VAL A 616 -19.18 -17.21 9.52
N THR A 617 -18.44 -18.21 9.05
CA THR A 617 -18.96 -19.55 8.76
C THR A 617 -19.40 -20.26 10.04
N VAL A 618 -18.56 -20.28 11.08
CA VAL A 618 -18.92 -20.86 12.39
C VAL A 618 -20.17 -20.18 12.95
N MET A 619 -20.24 -18.84 12.87
CA MET A 619 -21.38 -18.10 13.38
C MET A 619 -22.67 -18.34 12.58
N LEU A 620 -22.57 -18.50 11.26
CA LEU A 620 -23.72 -18.82 10.40
C LEU A 620 -24.31 -20.20 10.71
N ILE A 621 -23.46 -21.20 10.96
CA ILE A 621 -23.89 -22.57 11.23
C ILE A 621 -24.43 -22.68 12.65
N VAL A 622 -23.62 -22.33 13.65
CA VAL A 622 -23.97 -22.48 15.07
C VAL A 622 -25.04 -21.46 15.48
N GLY A 623 -24.95 -20.22 15.02
CA GLY A 623 -25.94 -19.19 15.30
C GLY A 623 -27.33 -19.55 14.77
N TYR A 624 -27.41 -20.16 13.59
CA TYR A 624 -28.68 -20.67 13.08
C TYR A 624 -29.21 -21.82 13.94
N ALA A 625 -28.40 -22.82 14.28
CA ALA A 625 -28.85 -23.95 15.10
C ALA A 625 -29.32 -23.51 16.50
N LEU A 626 -28.63 -22.55 17.13
CA LEU A 626 -29.04 -21.95 18.40
C LEU A 626 -30.34 -21.14 18.26
N GLN A 627 -30.49 -20.40 17.17
CA GLN A 627 -31.70 -19.63 16.90
C GLN A 627 -32.91 -20.56 16.77
N VAL A 628 -32.81 -21.66 16.01
CA VAL A 628 -33.92 -22.63 15.90
C VAL A 628 -34.27 -23.23 17.25
N LYS A 629 -33.26 -23.60 18.06
CA LYS A 629 -33.47 -24.17 19.39
C LYS A 629 -34.17 -23.20 20.35
N LYS A 630 -34.03 -21.88 20.16
CA LYS A 630 -34.66 -20.86 21.02
C LYS A 630 -36.01 -20.37 20.51
N VAL A 631 -36.14 -20.13 19.20
CA VAL A 631 -37.34 -19.58 18.56
C VAL A 631 -38.40 -20.67 18.30
N GLY A 632 -37.97 -21.93 18.17
CA GLY A 632 -38.83 -23.08 17.90
C GLY A 632 -38.96 -23.41 16.41
N LEU A 633 -39.26 -24.67 16.11
CA LEU A 633 -39.34 -25.20 14.75
C LEU A 633 -40.41 -24.51 13.89
N ILE A 634 -41.61 -24.31 14.45
CA ILE A 634 -42.77 -23.73 13.74
C ILE A 634 -42.47 -22.33 13.19
N ILE A 635 -41.81 -21.48 13.98
CA ILE A 635 -41.45 -20.12 13.57
C ILE A 635 -40.19 -20.13 12.68
N SER A 636 -39.31 -21.12 12.81
CA SER A 636 -38.16 -21.22 11.90
C SER A 636 -38.55 -21.72 10.51
N GLU A 637 -39.58 -22.57 10.39
CA GLU A 637 -40.09 -23.11 9.14
C GLU A 637 -41.13 -22.19 8.47
N SER A 638 -41.58 -21.14 9.18
CA SER A 638 -42.59 -20.22 8.67
C SER A 638 -42.22 -19.59 7.34
N ASN A 639 -40.92 -19.43 7.05
CA ASN A 639 -40.41 -18.77 5.84
C ASN A 639 -40.28 -19.69 4.62
N GLU A 640 -40.97 -20.83 4.61
CA GLU A 640 -40.82 -21.88 3.59
C GLU A 640 -39.39 -22.47 3.54
N GLN A 641 -38.63 -22.31 4.62
CA GLN A 641 -37.28 -22.87 4.77
C GLN A 641 -37.34 -24.14 5.59
N GLU A 642 -36.90 -25.25 5.00
CA GLU A 642 -36.87 -26.54 5.68
C GLU A 642 -35.82 -26.55 6.81
N TYR A 643 -36.19 -27.10 7.97
CA TYR A 643 -35.24 -27.27 9.06
C TYR A 643 -34.29 -28.44 8.76
N HIS A 644 -32.99 -28.15 8.80
CA HIS A 644 -31.95 -29.17 8.73
C HIS A 644 -31.17 -29.21 10.04
N ALA A 645 -31.01 -30.41 10.58
CA ALA A 645 -30.12 -30.64 11.72
C ALA A 645 -28.68 -30.23 11.39
N LEU A 646 -27.88 -29.89 12.40
CA LEU A 646 -26.56 -29.29 12.19
C LEU A 646 -25.61 -30.17 11.35
N TYR A 647 -25.65 -31.49 11.51
CA TYR A 647 -24.86 -32.42 10.67
C TYR A 647 -25.19 -32.33 9.18
N ILE A 648 -26.44 -31.99 8.83
CA ILE A 648 -26.93 -31.82 7.46
C ILE A 648 -26.72 -30.38 6.96
N LEU A 649 -26.95 -29.40 7.83
CA LEU A 649 -26.85 -27.98 7.48
C LEU A 649 -25.41 -27.59 7.11
N SER A 650 -24.41 -28.05 7.87
CA SER A 650 -23.02 -27.62 7.68
C SER A 650 -22.45 -28.01 6.29
N PRO A 651 -22.67 -29.24 5.77
CA PRO A 651 -22.24 -29.62 4.43
C PRO A 651 -23.04 -28.91 3.33
N TYR A 652 -24.35 -28.66 3.53
CA TYR A 652 -25.11 -27.84 2.59
C TYR A 652 -24.54 -26.42 2.47
N ARG A 653 -24.10 -25.83 3.58
CA ARG A 653 -23.40 -24.53 3.55
C ARG A 653 -22.13 -24.61 2.72
N LEU A 654 -21.29 -25.60 2.95
CA LEU A 654 -20.08 -25.81 2.15
C LEU A 654 -20.43 -25.98 0.66
N ALA A 655 -21.46 -26.76 0.32
CA ALA A 655 -21.91 -26.97 -1.05
C ALA A 655 -22.37 -25.65 -1.72
N THR A 656 -23.15 -24.81 -1.02
CA THR A 656 -23.56 -23.49 -1.56
C THR A 656 -22.37 -22.56 -1.80
N VAL A 657 -21.36 -22.60 -0.93
CA VAL A 657 -20.13 -21.81 -1.08
C VAL A 657 -19.29 -22.33 -2.25
N VAL A 658 -19.15 -23.65 -2.39
CA VAL A 658 -18.47 -24.29 -3.53
C VAL A 658 -19.16 -23.91 -4.84
N GLY A 659 -20.50 -23.96 -4.89
CA GLY A 659 -21.27 -23.54 -6.06
C GLY A 659 -21.03 -22.07 -6.42
N GLY A 660 -21.09 -21.17 -5.43
CA GLY A 660 -20.80 -19.75 -5.63
C GLY A 660 -19.37 -19.49 -6.09
N ILE A 661 -18.38 -20.17 -5.49
CA ILE A 661 -16.97 -20.07 -5.91
C ILE A 661 -16.78 -20.62 -7.32
N GLY A 662 -17.45 -21.71 -7.70
CA GLY A 662 -17.40 -22.27 -9.06
C GLY A 662 -17.89 -21.29 -10.13
N VAL A 663 -19.03 -20.63 -9.89
CA VAL A 663 -19.53 -19.56 -10.78
C VAL A 663 -18.56 -18.37 -10.80
N ALA A 664 -18.07 -17.95 -9.63
CA ALA A 664 -17.10 -16.86 -9.54
C ALA A 664 -15.80 -17.18 -10.30
N PHE A 665 -15.33 -18.43 -10.29
CA PHE A 665 -14.16 -18.88 -11.04
C PHE A 665 -14.39 -18.73 -12.54
N LEU A 666 -15.54 -19.18 -13.06
CA LEU A 666 -15.89 -19.08 -14.47
C LEU A 666 -15.91 -17.61 -14.94
N PHE A 667 -16.60 -16.74 -14.21
CA PHE A 667 -16.69 -15.31 -14.51
C PHE A 667 -15.43 -14.51 -14.14
N THR A 668 -14.43 -15.13 -13.51
CA THR A 668 -13.12 -14.49 -13.34
C THR A 668 -12.33 -14.48 -14.65
N TYR A 669 -12.49 -15.51 -15.48
CA TYR A 669 -11.84 -15.62 -16.79
C TYR A 669 -12.70 -15.09 -17.95
N PHE A 670 -14.01 -15.35 -17.92
CA PHE A 670 -14.95 -14.90 -18.97
C PHE A 670 -15.58 -13.53 -18.64
N PRO A 671 -15.81 -12.61 -19.62
CA PRO A 671 -15.42 -12.66 -21.04
C PRO A 671 -13.99 -12.16 -21.31
N SER A 672 -13.41 -11.36 -20.42
CA SER A 672 -12.01 -10.93 -20.52
C SER A 672 -11.34 -10.96 -19.14
N ALA A 673 -10.16 -11.57 -19.06
CA ALA A 673 -9.43 -11.75 -17.83
C ALA A 673 -8.36 -10.66 -17.65
N THR A 674 -8.50 -9.82 -16.63
CA THR A 674 -7.46 -8.88 -16.22
C THR A 674 -6.39 -9.60 -15.40
N THR A 675 -5.27 -9.92 -16.04
CA THR A 675 -4.16 -10.65 -15.41
C THR A 675 -3.34 -9.75 -14.50
N VAL A 676 -2.82 -10.32 -13.41
CA VAL A 676 -1.87 -9.66 -12.51
C VAL A 676 -0.58 -9.33 -13.28
N LYS A 677 -0.18 -10.18 -14.24
CA LYS A 677 0.98 -9.94 -15.11
C LYS A 677 0.82 -8.67 -15.95
N SER A 678 -0.33 -8.47 -16.59
CA SER A 678 -0.61 -7.24 -17.33
C SER A 678 -0.72 -6.02 -16.42
N CYS A 679 -1.26 -6.18 -15.21
CA CYS A 679 -1.31 -5.12 -14.21
C CYS A 679 0.10 -4.72 -13.79
N PHE A 680 0.95 -5.68 -13.43
CA PHE A 680 2.35 -5.46 -13.06
C PHE A 680 3.13 -4.73 -14.15
N ARG A 681 2.98 -5.13 -15.42
CA ARG A 681 3.61 -4.42 -16.55
C ARG A 681 3.20 -2.95 -16.63
N ARG A 682 1.89 -2.66 -16.48
CA ARG A 682 1.34 -1.30 -16.52
C ARG A 682 1.74 -0.48 -15.28
N ASP A 683 1.79 -1.10 -14.12
CA ASP A 683 2.22 -0.49 -12.86
C ASP A 683 3.72 -0.16 -12.93
N PHE A 684 4.54 -1.07 -13.47
CA PHE A 684 5.97 -0.82 -13.71
C PHE A 684 6.21 0.31 -14.70
N ALA A 685 5.46 0.35 -15.80
CA ALA A 685 5.53 1.49 -16.72
C ALA A 685 5.15 2.81 -16.03
N SER A 686 4.10 2.80 -15.20
CA SER A 686 3.69 3.98 -14.43
C SER A 686 4.78 4.38 -13.43
N PHE A 687 5.47 3.41 -12.82
CA PHE A 687 6.61 3.64 -11.94
C PHE A 687 7.75 4.34 -12.69
N LEU A 688 8.15 3.85 -13.87
CA LEU A 688 9.18 4.50 -14.70
C LEU A 688 8.80 5.92 -15.11
N TYR A 689 7.51 6.17 -15.38
CA TYR A 689 7.05 7.51 -15.71
C TYR A 689 7.16 8.45 -14.49
N LEU A 690 6.71 8.00 -13.31
CA LEU A 690 6.84 8.79 -12.08
C LEU A 690 8.31 9.03 -11.72
N LEU A 691 9.16 8.03 -11.97
CA LEU A 691 10.60 8.12 -11.76
C LEU A 691 11.23 9.19 -12.66
N ALA A 692 10.76 9.32 -13.89
CA ALA A 692 11.20 10.38 -14.79
C ALA A 692 10.86 11.78 -14.24
N HIS A 693 9.66 11.95 -13.68
CA HIS A 693 9.22 13.20 -13.04
C HIS A 693 9.96 13.45 -11.72
N TYR A 694 10.17 12.41 -10.91
CA TYR A 694 10.95 12.50 -9.68
C TYR A 694 12.38 12.94 -9.99
N TYR A 695 13.05 12.26 -10.92
CA TYR A 695 14.40 12.61 -11.38
C TYR A 695 14.47 14.05 -11.90
N SER A 696 13.51 14.46 -12.73
CA SER A 696 13.46 15.85 -13.23
C SER A 696 13.28 16.86 -12.08
N SER A 697 12.44 16.55 -11.10
CA SER A 697 12.25 17.39 -9.91
C SER A 697 13.50 17.44 -9.02
N VAL A 698 14.24 16.34 -8.87
CA VAL A 698 15.52 16.29 -8.16
C VAL A 698 16.51 17.20 -8.86
N TYR A 699 16.69 16.99 -10.16
CA TYR A 699 17.63 17.75 -10.97
C TYR A 699 17.33 19.25 -10.92
N MET A 700 16.06 19.64 -11.10
CA MET A 700 15.62 21.03 -10.98
C MET A 700 15.90 21.62 -9.60
N THR A 701 15.72 20.83 -8.53
CA THR A 701 16.07 21.30 -7.18
C THR A 701 17.56 21.57 -7.09
N ASN A 702 18.40 20.63 -7.53
CA ASN A 702 19.85 20.76 -7.50
C ASN A 702 20.34 21.94 -8.33
N SER A 703 19.75 22.18 -9.50
CA SER A 703 20.12 23.33 -10.34
C SER A 703 19.75 24.66 -9.68
N LEU A 704 18.61 24.75 -9.01
CA LEU A 704 18.19 25.95 -8.28
C LEU A 704 19.00 26.22 -7.01
N VAL A 705 19.34 25.16 -6.28
CA VAL A 705 20.25 25.19 -5.13
C VAL A 705 21.59 25.79 -5.56
N VAL A 706 22.15 25.25 -6.64
CA VAL A 706 23.46 25.67 -7.15
C VAL A 706 23.41 27.09 -7.72
N ARG A 707 22.33 27.48 -8.40
CA ARG A 707 22.12 28.86 -8.89
C ARG A 707 21.80 29.86 -7.77
N GLY A 708 21.62 29.42 -6.52
CA GLY A 708 21.20 30.28 -5.41
C GLY A 708 19.76 30.82 -5.53
N LEU A 709 18.93 30.21 -6.39
CA LEU A 709 17.56 30.63 -6.70
C LEU A 709 16.49 29.86 -5.91
N ALA A 710 16.89 28.99 -4.99
CA ALA A 710 15.98 28.19 -4.18
C ALA A 710 15.08 29.04 -3.25
N GLY A 711 15.54 30.23 -2.85
CA GLY A 711 14.85 31.12 -1.90
C GLY A 711 15.01 30.70 -0.44
N ASP A 712 14.44 31.47 0.49
CA ASP A 712 14.45 31.12 1.92
C ASP A 712 13.58 29.88 2.17
N HIS A 713 14.14 28.91 2.90
CA HIS A 713 13.44 27.69 3.29
C HIS A 713 12.27 27.95 4.25
N ASN A 714 12.29 29.08 4.97
CA ASN A 714 11.21 29.48 5.88
C ASN A 714 9.98 30.06 5.16
N ASP A 715 10.10 30.50 3.91
CA ASP A 715 8.95 30.97 3.13
C ASP A 715 8.21 29.79 2.48
N LYS A 716 6.92 29.64 2.81
CA LYS A 716 6.04 28.60 2.24
C LYS A 716 5.85 28.73 0.73
N LYS A 717 6.10 29.91 0.15
CA LYS A 717 6.00 30.18 -1.30
C LYS A 717 7.34 30.11 -2.02
N SER A 718 8.45 29.86 -1.32
CA SER A 718 9.75 29.73 -1.98
C SER A 718 9.76 28.57 -2.97
N LEU A 719 10.48 28.76 -4.08
CA LEU A 719 10.55 27.78 -5.16
C LEU A 719 11.12 26.44 -4.66
N GLY A 720 12.11 26.49 -3.76
CA GLY A 720 12.68 25.32 -3.09
C GLY A 720 11.64 24.54 -2.28
N ARG A 721 10.80 25.22 -1.48
CA ARG A 721 9.78 24.57 -0.65
C ARG A 721 8.64 23.98 -1.49
N VAL A 722 8.25 24.67 -2.57
CA VAL A 722 7.23 24.16 -3.52
C VAL A 722 7.71 22.89 -4.22
N LEU A 723 8.96 22.88 -4.70
CA LEU A 723 9.57 21.71 -5.34
C LEU A 723 9.77 20.56 -4.36
N GLU A 724 10.25 20.84 -3.14
CA GLU A 724 10.36 19.83 -2.08
C GLU A 724 9.00 19.18 -1.78
N LYS A 725 7.94 19.98 -1.72
CA LYS A 725 6.56 19.48 -1.52
C LYS A 725 6.04 18.68 -2.71
N ALA A 726 6.41 19.03 -3.94
CA ALA A 726 6.06 18.24 -5.13
C ALA A 726 6.81 16.89 -5.12
N ARG A 727 8.12 16.93 -4.85
CA ARG A 727 9.02 15.78 -4.80
C ARG A 727 8.62 14.77 -3.73
N THR A 728 8.35 15.21 -2.52
CA THR A 728 7.87 14.35 -1.41
C THR A 728 6.54 13.69 -1.75
N ARG A 729 5.64 14.40 -2.46
CA ARG A 729 4.38 13.82 -2.96
C ARG A 729 4.62 12.75 -4.03
N VAL A 730 5.53 12.97 -4.98
CA VAL A 730 5.88 11.97 -6.01
C VAL A 730 6.55 10.76 -5.36
N LEU A 731 7.54 10.96 -4.49
CA LEU A 731 8.24 9.90 -3.76
C LEU A 731 7.27 9.02 -2.96
N ALA A 732 6.31 9.62 -2.26
CA ALA A 732 5.30 8.86 -1.52
C ALA A 732 4.45 7.96 -2.44
N LYS A 733 4.13 8.44 -3.65
CA LYS A 733 3.38 7.66 -4.64
C LYS A 733 4.22 6.53 -5.24
N GLU A 734 5.51 6.79 -5.52
CA GLU A 734 6.44 5.78 -6.00
C GLU A 734 6.68 4.66 -4.97
N ILE A 735 6.83 5.00 -3.69
CA ILE A 735 7.00 4.01 -2.63
C ILE A 735 5.78 3.08 -2.53
N ILE A 736 4.54 3.61 -2.59
CA ILE A 736 3.33 2.76 -2.55
C ILE A 736 3.18 1.94 -3.85
N LEU A 737 3.57 2.47 -5.01
CA LEU A 737 3.56 1.72 -6.27
C LEU A 737 4.59 0.57 -6.26
N LEU A 738 5.79 0.83 -5.74
CA LEU A 738 6.84 -0.19 -5.55
C LEU A 738 6.34 -1.30 -4.62
N GLN A 739 5.68 -0.94 -3.52
CA GLN A 739 5.07 -1.91 -2.61
C GLN A 739 3.96 -2.72 -3.29
N ALA A 740 3.10 -2.09 -4.08
CA ALA A 740 2.06 -2.77 -4.85
C ALA A 740 2.64 -3.79 -5.85
N MET A 741 3.72 -3.42 -6.53
CA MET A 741 4.46 -4.33 -7.42
C MET A 741 5.07 -5.52 -6.67
N GLU A 742 5.61 -5.31 -5.46
CA GLU A 742 6.09 -6.40 -4.61
C GLU A 742 4.95 -7.36 -4.20
N GLU A 743 3.72 -6.86 -4.01
CA GLU A 743 2.55 -7.69 -3.70
C GLU A 743 2.12 -8.57 -4.88
N HIS A 744 2.13 -8.04 -6.10
CA HIS A 744 1.80 -8.81 -7.32
C HIS A 744 2.64 -10.07 -7.48
N ARG A 745 3.90 -10.04 -7.01
CA ARG A 745 4.83 -11.18 -7.05
C ARG A 745 4.28 -12.43 -6.37
N TRP A 746 3.46 -12.28 -5.33
CA TRP A 746 2.81 -13.41 -4.66
C TRP A 746 1.68 -13.99 -5.52
N PHE A 747 0.86 -13.13 -6.12
CA PHE A 747 -0.29 -13.54 -6.92
C PHE A 747 0.09 -14.18 -8.26
N PHE A 748 1.30 -13.95 -8.78
CA PHE A 748 1.80 -14.63 -9.98
C PHE A 748 1.75 -16.16 -9.88
N ARG A 749 1.95 -16.73 -8.69
CA ARG A 749 1.92 -18.19 -8.48
C ARG A 749 0.52 -18.79 -8.58
N TRP A 750 -0.52 -17.98 -8.35
CA TRP A 750 -1.91 -18.41 -8.32
C TRP A 750 -2.65 -18.20 -9.64
N GLU A 751 -2.01 -17.53 -10.59
CA GLU A 751 -2.57 -17.26 -11.90
C GLU A 751 -2.06 -18.28 -12.92
N ALA A 752 -2.97 -19.08 -13.47
CA ALA A 752 -2.64 -19.96 -14.59
C ALA A 752 -2.07 -19.14 -15.76
N THR A 753 -0.90 -19.54 -16.27
CA THR A 753 -0.30 -18.89 -17.44
C THR A 753 -1.07 -19.29 -18.68
N THR A 754 -1.97 -18.43 -19.15
CA THR A 754 -2.53 -18.54 -20.50
C THR A 754 -1.50 -17.98 -21.50
N GLY A 755 -0.93 -18.86 -22.33
CA GLY A 755 0.11 -18.50 -23.32
C GLY A 755 1.55 -18.82 -22.85
N GLY A 756 2.53 -18.10 -23.40
CA GLY A 756 3.95 -18.28 -23.10
C GLY A 756 4.32 -17.94 -21.65
N LYS A 757 5.51 -18.40 -21.20
CA LYS A 757 6.02 -18.11 -19.87
C LYS A 757 6.28 -16.61 -19.72
N PHE A 758 5.71 -16.01 -18.68
CA PHE A 758 5.98 -14.61 -18.35
C PHE A 758 7.45 -14.45 -17.90
N PRO A 759 8.21 -13.48 -18.44
CA PRO A 759 9.63 -13.30 -18.13
C PRO A 759 9.80 -12.63 -16.75
N ARG A 760 9.47 -13.38 -15.70
CA ARG A 760 9.47 -12.91 -14.31
C ARG A 760 10.84 -12.36 -13.90
N ASP A 761 11.89 -13.13 -14.17
CA ASP A 761 13.24 -12.78 -13.74
C ASP A 761 13.75 -11.50 -14.42
N ALA A 762 13.39 -11.30 -15.69
CA ALA A 762 13.73 -10.07 -16.41
C ALA A 762 13.01 -8.84 -15.82
N TYR A 763 11.71 -8.96 -15.52
CA TYR A 763 10.96 -7.90 -14.85
C TYR A 763 11.43 -7.64 -13.41
N ASP A 764 11.85 -8.68 -12.69
CA ASP A 764 12.37 -8.55 -11.33
C ASP A 764 13.71 -7.79 -11.33
N LYS A 765 14.60 -8.07 -12.29
CA LYS A 765 15.84 -7.30 -12.53
C LYS A 765 15.54 -5.85 -12.94
N LEU A 766 14.62 -5.62 -13.87
CA LEU A 766 14.22 -4.26 -14.27
C LEU A 766 13.64 -3.43 -13.11
N ALA A 767 12.80 -4.04 -12.27
CA ALA A 767 12.26 -3.39 -11.07
C ALA A 767 13.34 -3.07 -10.03
N GLU A 768 14.41 -3.86 -9.99
CA GLU A 768 15.58 -3.62 -9.16
C GLU A 768 16.40 -2.42 -9.67
N HIS A 769 16.75 -2.38 -10.96
CA HIS A 769 17.44 -1.22 -11.56
C HIS A 769 16.63 0.07 -11.38
N ALA A 770 15.32 0.03 -11.62
CA ALA A 770 14.46 1.21 -11.44
C ALA A 770 14.39 1.67 -9.97
N ARG A 771 14.45 0.75 -9.01
CA ARG A 771 14.52 1.08 -7.57
C ARG A 771 15.86 1.70 -7.21
N ASN A 772 16.96 1.19 -7.74
CA ASN A 772 18.28 1.76 -7.52
C ASN A 772 18.35 3.18 -8.08
N ILE A 773 17.82 3.43 -9.28
CA ILE A 773 17.70 4.78 -9.88
C ILE A 773 16.93 5.73 -8.95
N LEU A 774 15.84 5.26 -8.33
CA LEU A 774 15.10 6.04 -7.32
C LEU A 774 15.97 6.36 -6.09
N GLN A 775 16.76 5.39 -5.63
CA GLN A 775 17.68 5.60 -4.50
C GLN A 775 18.81 6.58 -4.85
N PHE A 776 19.46 6.43 -6.00
CA PHE A 776 20.51 7.33 -6.48
C PHE A 776 20.00 8.75 -6.72
N SER A 777 18.79 8.90 -7.26
CA SER A 777 18.18 10.23 -7.36
C SER A 777 17.87 10.83 -6.00
N ALA A 778 17.49 10.03 -4.99
CA ALA A 778 17.32 10.53 -3.63
C ALA A 778 18.66 10.97 -2.98
N THR A 779 19.74 10.22 -3.17
CA THR A 779 21.07 10.58 -2.65
C THR A 779 21.63 11.84 -3.32
N LEU A 780 21.33 12.08 -4.61
CA LEU A 780 21.70 13.33 -5.28
C LEU A 780 21.09 14.59 -4.63
N ILE A 781 19.90 14.48 -4.01
CA ILE A 781 19.29 15.58 -3.25
C ILE A 781 20.06 15.81 -1.95
N GLU A 782 20.39 14.73 -1.25
CA GLU A 782 21.12 14.79 0.02
C GLU A 782 22.48 15.46 -0.16
N ILE A 783 23.17 15.11 -1.23
CA ILE A 783 24.42 15.75 -1.65
C ILE A 783 24.18 17.25 -1.94
N ALA A 784 23.08 17.62 -2.62
CA ALA A 784 22.74 19.02 -2.87
C ALA A 784 22.46 19.83 -1.58
N ASP A 785 21.74 19.26 -0.62
CA ASP A 785 21.49 19.87 0.70
C ASP A 785 22.79 20.07 1.49
N SER A 786 23.76 19.15 1.33
CA SER A 786 25.06 19.26 2.01
C SER A 786 25.81 20.53 1.59
N PHE A 787 25.70 20.95 0.32
CA PHE A 787 26.28 22.21 -0.17
C PHE A 787 25.65 23.44 0.47
N HIS A 788 24.34 23.41 0.76
CA HIS A 788 23.63 24.50 1.44
C HIS A 788 24.06 24.66 2.91
N LEU A 789 24.19 23.54 3.64
CA LEU A 789 24.56 23.55 5.06
C LEU A 789 26.01 24.04 5.28
N THR A 790 26.88 23.86 4.29
CA THR A 790 28.25 24.43 4.27
C THR A 790 28.30 25.87 3.75
N GLY A 791 27.23 26.67 3.92
CA GLY A 791 27.10 28.08 3.49
C GLY A 791 28.19 29.07 3.94
N GLN A 792 29.28 28.61 4.54
CA GLN A 792 30.54 29.33 4.71
C GLN A 792 31.52 29.20 3.52
N MET A 793 31.19 28.45 2.46
CA MET A 793 32.06 28.32 1.27
C MET A 793 31.87 29.48 0.29
N SER A 794 32.45 30.63 0.61
CA SER A 794 32.53 31.80 -0.30
C SER A 794 33.97 32.19 -0.66
N SER A 795 34.97 31.35 -0.40
CA SER A 795 36.41 31.70 -0.50
C SER A 795 37.22 30.89 -1.54
N ALA A 796 36.57 30.03 -2.34
CA ALA A 796 37.24 29.04 -3.18
C ALA A 796 36.89 29.20 -4.68
N PRO A 797 37.85 29.57 -5.58
CA PRO A 797 37.58 29.85 -6.99
C PRO A 797 37.03 28.63 -7.76
N TRP A 798 37.50 27.43 -7.43
CA TRP A 798 37.05 26.18 -8.08
C TRP A 798 35.58 25.83 -7.78
N VAL A 799 34.98 26.38 -6.72
CA VAL A 799 33.56 26.17 -6.38
C VAL A 799 32.64 26.99 -7.30
N GLU A 800 33.08 28.17 -7.74
CA GLU A 800 32.38 28.99 -8.73
C GLU A 800 32.40 28.33 -10.12
N ASP A 801 33.55 27.74 -10.49
CA ASP A 801 33.68 26.97 -11.73
C ASP A 801 32.73 25.76 -11.74
N ILE A 802 32.53 25.12 -10.59
CA ILE A 802 31.55 24.03 -10.42
C ILE A 802 30.11 24.53 -10.53
N ARG A 803 29.81 25.72 -10.00
CA ARG A 803 28.48 26.35 -10.12
C ARG A 803 28.11 26.59 -11.59
N GLN A 804 29.06 27.05 -12.39
CA GLN A 804 28.90 27.24 -13.85
C GLN A 804 28.84 25.90 -14.64
N LEU A 805 29.40 24.85 -14.09
CA LEU A 805 29.47 23.53 -14.71
C LEU A 805 28.21 22.69 -14.46
N ILE A 806 27.63 22.75 -13.26
CA ILE A 806 26.33 22.14 -12.95
C ILE A 806 25.20 22.78 -13.77
N THR A 807 25.35 24.06 -14.15
CA THR A 807 24.45 24.72 -15.08
C THR A 807 24.55 24.19 -16.51
N SER A 808 25.69 23.64 -16.93
CA SER A 808 25.86 23.02 -18.26
C SER A 808 25.28 21.60 -18.37
N LEU A 809 25.08 20.91 -17.23
CA LEU A 809 24.44 19.59 -17.14
C LEU A 809 22.92 19.64 -17.44
N ASP A 810 22.33 20.83 -17.56
CA ASP A 810 20.88 21.08 -17.75
C ASP A 810 20.36 20.49 -19.06
N SER A 811 21.19 20.50 -20.11
CA SER A 811 20.82 19.96 -21.43
C SER A 811 20.70 18.42 -21.46
N LYS A 812 21.37 17.69 -20.56
CA LYS A 812 21.48 16.21 -20.59
C LYS A 812 20.56 15.50 -19.59
N SER A 813 20.08 16.18 -18.56
CA SER A 813 19.06 15.65 -17.65
C SER A 813 17.73 15.35 -18.36
N HIS A 814 17.39 16.17 -19.36
CA HIS A 814 16.25 15.94 -20.25
C HIS A 814 16.35 14.63 -21.04
N GLU A 815 17.55 14.16 -21.37
CA GLU A 815 17.75 12.87 -22.05
C GLU A 815 17.39 11.69 -21.12
N VAL A 816 17.71 11.78 -19.83
CA VAL A 816 17.34 10.76 -18.82
C VAL A 816 15.82 10.71 -18.65
N THR A 817 15.16 11.86 -18.47
CA THR A 817 13.70 11.93 -18.37
C THR A 817 13.03 11.45 -19.65
N SER A 818 13.54 11.82 -20.82
CA SER A 818 13.05 11.33 -22.12
C SER A 818 13.23 9.82 -22.28
N LEU A 819 14.37 9.25 -21.86
CA LEU A 819 14.60 7.81 -21.87
C LEU A 819 13.59 7.10 -20.97
N LEU A 820 13.46 7.49 -19.70
CA LEU A 820 12.54 6.86 -18.75
C LEU A 820 11.08 6.94 -19.19
N THR A 821 10.65 8.06 -19.76
CA THR A 821 9.30 8.21 -20.35
C THR A 821 9.12 7.36 -21.61
N THR A 822 10.14 7.22 -22.46
CA THR A 822 10.11 6.35 -23.64
C THR A 822 10.02 4.88 -23.23
N LEU A 823 10.84 4.44 -22.26
CA LEU A 823 10.79 3.10 -21.69
C LEU A 823 9.43 2.82 -21.06
N SER A 824 8.88 3.78 -20.31
CA SER A 824 7.52 3.70 -19.77
C SER A 824 6.48 3.50 -20.88
N GLY A 825 6.52 4.32 -21.94
CA GLY A 825 5.62 4.22 -23.09
C GLY A 825 5.70 2.85 -23.77
N ALA A 826 6.92 2.39 -24.08
CA ALA A 826 7.16 1.12 -24.73
C ALA A 826 6.67 -0.07 -23.88
N ILE A 827 6.95 -0.09 -22.58
CA ILE A 827 6.49 -1.17 -21.67
C ILE A 827 4.97 -1.14 -21.52
N LYS A 828 4.36 0.05 -21.41
CA LYS A 828 2.90 0.22 -21.26
C LYS A 828 2.16 -0.25 -22.51
N ALA A 829 2.61 0.18 -23.70
CA ALA A 829 2.02 -0.20 -24.97
C ALA A 829 2.37 -1.65 -25.34
N GLY A 830 3.55 -2.14 -24.96
CA GLY A 830 4.14 -3.36 -25.49
C GLY A 830 4.65 -3.19 -26.93
N SER A 831 4.98 -1.96 -27.32
CA SER A 831 5.51 -1.62 -28.64
C SER A 831 7.03 -1.62 -28.63
N PRO A 832 7.70 -2.12 -29.68
CA PRO A 832 9.16 -2.18 -29.73
C PRO A 832 9.78 -0.80 -29.53
N LEU A 833 10.99 -0.78 -28.96
CA LEU A 833 11.73 0.47 -28.76
C LEU A 833 12.18 1.07 -30.10
N PRO A 834 12.31 2.41 -30.19
CA PRO A 834 12.86 3.06 -31.38
C PRO A 834 14.26 2.55 -31.73
N LEU A 835 14.54 2.50 -33.04
CA LEU A 835 15.87 2.17 -33.59
C LEU A 835 16.95 3.08 -32.99
N TYR A 836 18.10 2.48 -32.69
CA TYR A 836 19.31 3.18 -32.22
C TYR A 836 19.16 3.94 -30.89
N LEU A 837 18.17 3.60 -30.05
CA LEU A 837 18.07 4.18 -28.71
C LEU A 837 19.31 3.80 -27.88
N ARG A 838 20.05 4.81 -27.42
CA ARG A 838 21.26 4.68 -26.61
C ARG A 838 21.02 5.20 -25.19
N ALA A 839 21.69 4.60 -24.22
CA ALA A 839 21.66 5.11 -22.85
C ALA A 839 22.35 6.49 -22.80
N PRO A 840 21.79 7.47 -22.06
CA PRO A 840 22.40 8.78 -21.91
C PRO A 840 23.70 8.64 -21.14
N LYS A 841 24.80 9.13 -21.72
CA LYS A 841 26.08 9.24 -21.01
C LYS A 841 26.03 10.44 -20.07
N ILE A 842 26.14 10.18 -18.77
CA ILE A 842 26.10 11.24 -17.76
C ILE A 842 27.52 11.78 -17.64
N ARG A 843 27.75 13.03 -18.07
CA ARG A 843 29.09 13.63 -17.96
C ARG A 843 29.47 13.75 -16.49
N ARG A 844 30.66 13.25 -16.15
CA ARG A 844 31.14 13.23 -14.77
C ARG A 844 31.57 14.64 -14.33
N PRO A 845 31.33 15.02 -13.06
CA PRO A 845 31.75 16.32 -12.53
C PRO A 845 33.24 16.61 -12.77
N THR A 846 34.10 15.60 -12.58
CA THR A 846 35.55 15.67 -12.79
C THR A 846 35.99 15.77 -14.25
N GLU A 847 35.31 15.09 -15.17
CA GLU A 847 35.59 15.20 -16.62
C GLU A 847 35.26 16.61 -17.13
N LEU A 848 34.14 17.14 -16.65
CA LEU A 848 33.74 18.52 -16.94
C LEU A 848 34.70 19.54 -16.30
N LEU A 849 35.16 19.27 -15.08
CA LEU A 849 36.09 20.12 -14.36
C LEU A 849 37.47 20.14 -15.04
N ALA A 850 37.95 18.98 -15.49
CA ALA A 850 39.18 18.86 -16.28
C ALA A 850 39.08 19.58 -17.64
N ALA A 851 37.87 19.64 -18.23
CA ALA A 851 37.62 20.39 -19.45
C ALA A 851 37.50 21.91 -19.23
N ALA A 852 36.98 22.35 -18.08
CA ALA A 852 36.78 23.76 -17.75
C ALA A 852 38.08 24.46 -17.29
N ALA A 853 38.95 23.75 -16.57
CA ALA A 853 40.25 24.27 -16.12
C ALA A 853 41.39 23.26 -16.37
N PRO A 854 41.89 23.12 -17.62
CA PRO A 854 42.94 22.16 -17.97
C PRO A 854 44.31 22.35 -17.28
N GLY A 855 44.47 23.42 -16.49
CA GLY A 855 45.68 23.73 -15.71
C GLY A 855 45.48 23.85 -14.20
N ALA A 856 44.28 23.64 -13.66
CA ALA A 856 44.03 23.64 -12.22
C ALA A 856 44.19 22.22 -11.67
N SER A 857 45.16 21.97 -10.79
CA SER A 857 45.29 20.69 -10.08
C SER A 857 44.18 20.55 -9.03
N ILE A 858 43.01 20.09 -9.47
CA ILE A 858 41.87 19.76 -8.60
C ILE A 858 42.30 18.73 -7.55
N PHE A 859 43.30 17.90 -7.90
CA PHE A 859 43.94 16.87 -7.09
C PHE A 859 45.08 17.38 -6.18
N ASN A 860 44.98 18.61 -5.64
CA ASN A 860 45.90 19.06 -4.57
C ASN A 860 45.47 18.48 -3.21
N VAL A 861 46.45 18.12 -2.37
CA VAL A 861 46.27 17.59 -1.00
C VAL A 861 45.31 18.47 -0.16
N GLU A 862 45.40 19.79 -0.32
CA GLU A 862 44.54 20.77 0.37
C GLU A 862 43.06 20.73 -0.02
N ASN A 863 42.72 20.26 -1.23
CA ASN A 863 41.35 20.17 -1.73
C ASN A 863 40.64 18.89 -1.26
N PHE A 864 41.36 17.77 -1.13
CA PHE A 864 40.77 16.50 -0.72
C PHE A 864 40.26 16.51 0.73
N GLY A 865 40.88 17.31 1.61
CA GLY A 865 40.45 17.49 2.99
C GLY A 865 39.19 18.34 3.16
N GLN A 866 38.64 18.93 2.08
CA GLN A 866 37.47 19.80 2.13
C GLN A 866 36.16 18.99 2.04
N PRO A 867 35.13 19.31 2.86
CA PRO A 867 33.84 18.60 2.82
C PRO A 867 33.16 18.64 1.45
N ALA A 868 33.33 19.72 0.69
CA ALA A 868 32.78 19.84 -0.66
C ALA A 868 33.40 18.85 -1.65
N PHE A 869 34.68 18.52 -1.50
CA PHE A 869 35.31 17.52 -2.37
C PHE A 869 34.69 16.13 -2.14
N SER A 870 34.43 15.77 -0.88
CA SER A 870 33.70 14.54 -0.53
C SER A 870 32.28 14.52 -1.13
N ALA A 871 31.56 15.65 -1.11
CA ALA A 871 30.25 15.77 -1.76
C ALA A 871 30.32 15.58 -3.29
N ILE A 872 31.37 16.07 -3.94
CA ILE A 872 31.58 15.90 -5.40
C ILE A 872 31.97 14.47 -5.75
N ALA A 873 32.84 13.85 -4.97
CA ALA A 873 33.19 12.44 -5.12
C ALA A 873 31.95 11.53 -4.97
N SER A 874 31.09 11.85 -3.99
CA SER A 874 29.79 11.18 -3.78
C SER A 874 28.87 11.36 -4.98
N MET A 875 28.81 12.59 -5.53
CA MET A 875 28.01 12.92 -6.71
C MET A 875 28.47 12.15 -7.94
N GLU A 876 29.80 12.04 -8.14
CA GLU A 876 30.38 11.31 -9.26
C GLU A 876 30.07 9.82 -9.22
N ILE A 877 30.22 9.18 -8.07
CA ILE A 877 29.87 7.75 -7.92
C ILE A 877 28.39 7.53 -8.12
N THR A 878 27.56 8.37 -7.50
CA THR A 878 26.10 8.26 -7.65
C THR A 878 25.70 8.42 -9.12
N MET A 879 26.31 9.35 -9.86
CA MET A 879 26.08 9.53 -11.28
C MET A 879 26.59 8.36 -12.13
N MET A 880 27.74 7.78 -11.78
CA MET A 880 28.28 6.60 -12.46
C MET A 880 27.39 5.38 -12.28
N ALA A 881 26.93 5.12 -11.05
CA ALA A 881 26.00 4.04 -10.76
C ALA A 881 24.63 4.25 -11.42
N LEU A 882 24.17 5.51 -11.47
CA LEU A 882 22.95 5.88 -12.18
C LEU A 882 23.06 5.62 -13.70
N GLU A 883 24.19 5.95 -14.34
CA GLU A 883 24.41 5.67 -15.77
C GLU A 883 24.41 4.17 -16.07
N ASP A 884 25.04 3.36 -15.21
CA ASP A 884 25.07 1.90 -15.33
C ASP A 884 23.66 1.30 -15.21
N ASP A 885 22.90 1.66 -14.17
CA ASP A 885 21.53 1.15 -14.00
C ASP A 885 20.57 1.65 -15.10
N LEU A 886 20.75 2.86 -15.65
CA LEU A 886 20.00 3.33 -16.82
C LEU A 886 20.32 2.49 -18.07
N SER A 887 21.58 2.12 -18.25
CA SER A 887 22.04 1.27 -19.35
C SER A 887 21.49 -0.15 -19.24
N GLN A 888 21.53 -0.73 -18.04
CA GLN A 888 20.96 -2.05 -17.75
C GLN A 888 19.43 -2.06 -17.86
N LEU A 889 18.76 -0.99 -17.42
CA LEU A 889 17.32 -0.81 -17.60
C LEU A 889 16.94 -0.76 -19.08
N LEU A 890 17.71 -0.04 -19.91
CA LEU A 890 17.50 0.01 -21.35
C LEU A 890 17.74 -1.37 -21.99
N ALA A 891 18.85 -2.03 -21.68
CA ALA A 891 19.18 -3.36 -22.22
C ALA A 891 18.13 -4.41 -21.84
N GLY A 892 17.69 -4.43 -20.58
CA GLY A 892 16.63 -5.32 -20.13
C GLY A 892 15.28 -5.02 -20.78
N THR A 893 14.97 -3.74 -21.06
CA THR A 893 13.74 -3.37 -21.77
C THR A 893 13.79 -3.79 -23.24
N LYS A 894 14.95 -3.62 -23.91
CA LYS A 894 15.19 -4.14 -25.28
C LYS A 894 14.98 -5.65 -25.35
N HIS A 895 15.42 -6.39 -24.33
CA HIS A 895 15.18 -7.84 -24.25
C HIS A 895 13.70 -8.22 -24.11
N ILE A 896 12.89 -7.41 -23.39
CA ILE A 896 11.47 -7.73 -23.16
C ILE A 896 10.57 -7.29 -24.33
N VAL A 897 10.76 -6.07 -24.84
CA VAL A 897 9.84 -5.45 -25.81
C VAL A 897 10.38 -5.55 -27.25
N GLY A 898 11.67 -5.86 -27.41
CA GLY A 898 12.35 -5.82 -28.69
C GLY A 898 12.76 -4.41 -29.09
N GLU A 899 13.57 -4.34 -30.14
CA GLU A 899 13.85 -3.12 -30.88
C GLU A 899 13.14 -3.18 -32.22
N LEU A 900 12.67 -2.03 -32.70
CA LEU A 900 12.04 -1.92 -33.99
C LEU A 900 13.04 -2.40 -35.05
N ASN A 901 12.67 -3.38 -35.85
CA ASN A 901 13.50 -3.87 -36.93
C ASN A 901 12.67 -3.89 -38.22
N LEU A 902 12.98 -2.94 -39.11
CA LEU A 902 12.22 -2.67 -40.33
C LEU A 902 12.02 -3.92 -41.20
N LEU A 903 12.98 -4.85 -41.18
CA LEU A 903 12.93 -6.05 -42.00
C LEU A 903 12.05 -7.15 -41.39
N THR A 904 12.07 -7.36 -40.07
CA THR A 904 11.28 -8.42 -39.42
C THR A 904 9.86 -7.98 -39.05
N ASP A 905 9.66 -6.68 -38.82
CA ASP A 905 8.38 -6.15 -38.34
C ASP A 905 7.41 -5.84 -39.50
N ILE A 906 7.94 -5.57 -40.70
CA ILE A 906 7.15 -5.21 -41.89
C ILE A 906 7.04 -6.41 -42.86
N VAL A 907 8.11 -7.18 -43.03
CA VAL A 907 8.14 -8.31 -43.97
C VAL A 907 7.76 -9.59 -43.23
N ARG A 908 6.80 -10.37 -43.77
CA ARG A 908 6.42 -11.65 -43.16
C ARG A 908 7.62 -12.60 -43.19
N ARG A 909 7.82 -13.34 -42.11
CA ARG A 909 8.94 -14.30 -41.94
C ARG A 909 9.10 -15.31 -43.09
N LYS A 910 8.04 -15.59 -43.85
CA LYS A 910 8.07 -16.51 -45.01
C LYS A 910 8.71 -15.88 -46.26
N ASP A 911 8.73 -14.56 -46.34
CA ASP A 911 9.25 -13.79 -47.46
C ASP A 911 10.69 -13.29 -47.20
N LEU A 912 11.22 -13.56 -46.00
CA LEU A 912 12.62 -13.28 -45.67
C LEU A 912 13.53 -14.35 -46.31
N PRO A 913 14.64 -13.94 -46.97
CA PRO A 913 15.61 -14.90 -47.49
C PRO A 913 16.25 -15.73 -46.37
N ALA A 914 16.61 -17.00 -46.66
CA ALA A 914 17.05 -17.97 -45.65
C ALA A 914 18.35 -17.58 -44.90
N ASN A 915 19.06 -16.55 -45.36
CA ASN A 915 20.32 -16.06 -44.81
C ASN A 915 20.20 -14.73 -44.03
N VAL A 916 18.99 -14.21 -43.75
CA VAL A 916 18.82 -12.90 -43.10
C VAL A 916 19.45 -12.85 -41.71
N ASP A 917 19.36 -13.92 -40.90
CA ASP A 917 19.96 -13.95 -39.57
C ASP A 917 21.50 -13.82 -39.61
N SER A 918 22.14 -14.27 -40.69
CA SER A 918 23.58 -14.11 -40.92
C SER A 918 23.95 -12.68 -41.35
N ILE A 919 23.09 -12.00 -42.10
CA ILE A 919 23.32 -10.63 -42.57
C ILE A 919 23.13 -9.64 -41.41
N MET A 920 22.09 -9.82 -40.59
CA MET A 920 21.83 -8.98 -39.42
C MET A 920 22.85 -9.18 -38.29
N GLY A 921 23.51 -10.34 -38.23
CA GLY A 921 24.59 -10.59 -37.26
C GLY A 921 25.88 -9.81 -37.51
N MET A 922 26.06 -9.22 -38.70
CA MET A 922 27.21 -8.37 -39.02
C MET A 922 27.03 -6.93 -38.50
N ASP A 923 25.80 -6.41 -38.49
CA ASP A 923 25.49 -5.01 -38.11
C ASP A 923 25.44 -4.77 -36.59
N LYS A 924 25.48 -5.84 -35.77
CA LYS A 924 25.50 -5.76 -34.29
C LYS A 924 26.92 -5.65 -33.70
N ARG A 925 27.97 -5.71 -34.52
CA ARG A 925 29.38 -5.70 -34.06
C ARG A 925 30.07 -4.34 -34.14
N ASP A 926 29.39 -3.32 -34.67
CA ASP A 926 29.84 -1.93 -34.73
C ASP A 926 28.95 -1.04 -33.84
#